data_AF-A0AA39I5Y2-F1
#
_entry.id   AF-A0AA39I5Y2-F1
#
_cell.length_a   1.000
_cell.length_b   1.000
_cell.length_c   1.000
_cell.angle_alpha   90.00
_cell.angle_beta   90.00
_cell.angle_gamma   90.00
#
_symmetry.space_group_name_H-M   'P 1'
#
loop_
_entity.id
_entity.type
_entity.pdbx_description
1 polymer ?
#
loop_
_entity_poly.entity_id
_entity_poly.type
_entity_poly.pdbx_seq_one_letter_code
_entity_poly.pdbx_strand_id
1 'polypeptide(L)'
;MTEDVAKPSKGPSRALKAVFAALCLALLLVVLSAVYALRIAPTPAIVVDHSNDSTPLFEPLWVANLSTDAPPLASTVLATTRNLASHYLFSLYPVFYSHFHNTFDDHKNADDNRRSRDHLDFHNRRSFPVDYLNPGLGELGIVCPSHREALVPLQKLRPLRFRVSSAVCHRNISHSSRSDQWEEAAVSASGHLSGFRPLLYHLNISSVSIATDTVAGSISIRVECVSDSNAVALHADRSVGEIDDVSLWDCRTGEEICVIRSTHLLAQQIVVFELASTVASGSVLELSVSTFQSRPSVGIYRNRAANWERGRASTLGTVFGMRKARNVFPCFDLPVFQAEMELCVSHTRGVHARSNTPAVSTSESATCFVRTPRIPSYVFGFSLFSRLHSFERPAPSTELPVVEVVVRNQMDISGLEWVFNETFQSVERMHEMTGVRFPLEKLSVAVAPLPEPLQGVAPLGLVTIQESAVEYPMYLRSHSALAHELVHQWVGDVVSVASWRDICLQEGLAAYLEWLITSTFPLADSDVDGRCREAKTVALQREAQNIALRDAFRELDHALGSCAEKAPVLFHMLDAGFGPKLVPRFLRLLFQKFAYQKAAHFDDWIDLLNDAAKTTLAGDLLTSYFSRPGYPLVHVDFRPNQPLRLSQRLVVGDVPSKNGSAAPFVVPLEIDDNSAERKTRFVVLQEFEQAEEPVAASWVVADPLSTTYSRIVYSVENYNGIAACVADRGCDFPKKVLKNVVGDFCWALLKDVFVATPSEADAWLRLLQSFAASKVASGDCGCCIDVASRHSRHCKWTWVDRCQKVSLLKTLTTSKAPKRTPRGRS
;
A
#
# COMPACT_ATOMS: atom_id res chain seq x y z
N MET A 1 30.70 37.31 29.50
CA MET A 1 31.34 38.60 29.15
C MET A 1 31.73 38.52 27.69
N THR A 2 31.12 39.39 26.88
CA THR A 2 31.53 39.93 25.56
C THR A 2 31.93 38.92 24.47
N GLU A 3 31.05 38.63 23.51
CA GLU A 3 30.90 39.35 22.22
C GLU A 3 32.19 39.37 21.40
N ASP A 4 32.20 38.59 20.31
CA ASP A 4 32.87 39.01 19.09
C ASP A 4 32.12 38.51 17.85
N VAL A 5 31.90 39.46 16.94
CA VAL A 5 31.04 39.42 15.77
C VAL A 5 31.77 38.78 14.58
N ALA A 6 31.19 37.75 13.96
CA ALA A 6 31.65 37.25 12.66
C ALA A 6 30.53 37.29 11.61
N LYS A 7 30.80 38.07 10.55
CA LYS A 7 29.98 38.30 9.35
C LYS A 7 29.62 37.00 8.59
N PRO A 8 28.50 36.95 7.84
CA PRO A 8 28.17 35.81 7.00
C PRO A 8 29.09 35.72 5.78
N SER A 9 29.59 34.51 5.53
CA SER A 9 30.52 34.17 4.45
C SER A 9 29.87 34.18 3.07
N LYS A 10 30.65 34.66 2.10
CA LYS A 10 30.40 34.80 0.66
C LYS A 10 29.80 33.53 0.01
N GLY A 11 28.90 33.75 -0.95
CA GLY A 11 28.35 32.73 -1.84
C GLY A 11 29.41 31.98 -2.68
N PRO A 12 29.00 30.91 -3.40
CA PRO A 12 29.92 29.94 -3.98
C PRO A 12 30.94 30.58 -4.93
N SER A 13 32.20 30.17 -4.80
CA SER A 13 33.33 30.69 -5.57
C SER A 13 33.11 30.53 -7.08
N ARG A 14 33.72 31.41 -7.88
CA ARG A 14 33.69 31.34 -9.37
C ARG A 14 34.08 29.96 -9.90
N ALA A 15 34.91 29.21 -9.19
CA ALA A 15 35.30 27.84 -9.54
C ALA A 15 34.11 26.87 -9.44
N LEU A 16 33.25 26.99 -8.43
CA LEU A 16 32.09 26.11 -8.28
C LEU A 16 31.03 26.36 -9.36
N LYS A 17 30.84 27.63 -9.76
CA LYS A 17 29.96 27.99 -10.89
C LYS A 17 30.51 27.50 -12.24
N ALA A 18 31.83 27.52 -12.42
CA ALA A 18 32.47 26.99 -13.63
C ALA A 18 32.37 25.46 -13.72
N VAL A 19 32.52 24.74 -12.60
CA VAL A 19 32.31 23.29 -12.53
C VAL A 19 30.86 22.92 -12.82
N PHE A 20 29.90 23.68 -12.26
CA PHE A 20 28.48 23.45 -12.53
C PHE A 20 28.11 23.71 -14.00
N ALA A 21 28.64 24.78 -14.60
CA ALA A 21 28.45 25.07 -16.02
C ALA A 21 29.07 23.98 -16.92
N ALA A 22 30.25 23.46 -16.56
CA ALA A 22 30.90 22.37 -17.29
C ALA A 22 30.11 21.05 -17.20
N LEU A 23 29.53 20.74 -16.04
CA LEU A 23 28.66 19.57 -15.85
C LEU A 23 27.37 19.69 -16.66
N CYS A 24 26.74 20.87 -16.69
CA CYS A 24 25.57 21.12 -17.53
C CYS A 24 25.88 20.99 -19.02
N LEU A 25 27.04 21.49 -19.46
CA LEU A 25 27.48 21.40 -20.86
C LEU A 25 27.75 19.93 -21.26
N ALA A 26 28.38 19.15 -20.38
CA ALA A 26 28.63 17.73 -20.61
C ALA A 26 27.32 16.93 -20.72
N LEU A 27 26.33 17.22 -19.87
CA LEU A 27 25.00 16.61 -19.94
C LEU A 27 24.27 16.97 -21.24
N LEU A 28 24.36 18.22 -21.67
CA LEU A 28 23.75 18.68 -22.92
C LEU A 28 24.36 17.98 -24.13
N LEU A 29 25.69 17.77 -24.14
CA LEU A 29 26.39 17.05 -25.19
C LEU A 29 26.00 15.56 -25.25
N VAL A 30 25.84 14.90 -24.10
CA VAL A 30 25.36 13.51 -24.03
C VAL A 30 23.95 13.37 -24.59
N VAL A 31 23.04 14.31 -24.26
CA VAL A 31 21.67 14.33 -24.80
C VAL A 31 21.68 14.58 -26.30
N LEU A 32 22.48 15.53 -26.79
CA LEU A 32 22.60 15.81 -28.22
C LEU A 32 23.19 14.62 -29.00
N SER A 33 24.17 13.91 -28.44
CA SER A 33 24.71 12.69 -29.04
C SER A 33 23.68 11.55 -29.08
N ALA A 34 22.84 11.39 -28.05
CA ALA A 34 21.75 10.41 -28.03
C ALA A 34 20.67 10.74 -29.08
N VAL A 35 20.30 12.02 -29.21
CA VAL A 35 19.34 12.48 -30.24
C VAL A 35 19.90 12.32 -31.65
N TYR A 36 21.20 12.55 -31.84
CA TYR A 36 21.87 12.33 -33.13
C TYR A 36 21.96 10.85 -33.50
N ALA A 37 22.23 9.97 -32.52
CA ALA A 37 22.23 8.52 -32.73
C ALA A 37 20.84 7.97 -33.11
N LEU A 38 19.76 8.55 -32.56
CA LEU A 38 18.38 8.18 -32.89
C LEU A 38 17.94 8.66 -34.28
N ARG A 39 18.58 9.68 -34.87
CA ARG A 39 18.26 10.18 -36.22
C ARG A 39 18.93 9.42 -37.37
N ILE A 40 19.90 8.54 -37.08
CA ILE A 40 20.69 7.84 -38.11
C ILE A 40 20.23 6.38 -38.32
N ALA A 41 19.29 5.87 -37.52
CA ALA A 41 18.73 4.54 -37.75
C ALA A 41 17.80 4.54 -38.98
N PRO A 42 18.10 3.78 -40.06
CA PRO A 42 17.22 3.69 -41.21
C PRO A 42 15.97 2.88 -40.84
N THR A 43 14.79 3.45 -41.12
CA THR A 43 13.50 2.75 -41.10
C THR A 43 13.46 1.75 -42.28
N PRO A 44 13.07 0.48 -42.08
CA PRO A 44 12.75 -0.38 -43.21
C PRO A 44 11.39 0.04 -43.78
N ALA A 45 11.36 0.36 -45.06
CA ALA A 45 10.14 0.62 -45.82
C ALA A 45 9.32 -0.67 -45.95
N ILE A 46 8.07 -0.64 -45.50
CA ILE A 46 7.07 -1.67 -45.80
C ILE A 46 6.43 -1.29 -47.14
N VAL A 47 6.73 -2.06 -48.18
CA VAL A 47 6.00 -2.05 -49.45
C VAL A 47 4.82 -3.02 -49.29
N VAL A 48 3.60 -2.50 -49.45
CA VAL A 48 2.36 -3.28 -49.49
C VAL A 48 2.14 -3.70 -50.95
N ASP A 49 2.05 -5.00 -51.20
CA ASP A 49 1.56 -5.56 -52.46
C ASP A 49 0.35 -6.47 -52.17
N HIS A 50 -0.70 -6.32 -52.97
CA HIS A 50 -1.99 -6.98 -52.84
C HIS A 50 -2.08 -8.16 -53.82
N SER A 51 -2.21 -9.39 -53.34
CA SER A 51 -2.99 -10.43 -54.03
C SER A 51 -3.28 -11.66 -53.15
N ASN A 52 -4.46 -12.24 -53.39
CA ASN A 52 -5.15 -13.30 -52.65
C ASN A 52 -4.46 -14.69 -52.66
N ASP A 53 -4.63 -15.45 -51.57
CA ASP A 53 -5.55 -16.63 -51.45
C ASP A 53 -5.00 -17.78 -50.56
N SER A 54 -5.90 -18.29 -49.70
CA SER A 54 -5.98 -19.64 -49.10
C SER A 54 -4.96 -20.16 -48.05
N THR A 55 -5.51 -20.57 -46.89
CA THR A 55 -4.97 -21.40 -45.79
C THR A 55 -4.99 -22.93 -46.12
N PRO A 56 -4.54 -23.90 -45.26
CA PRO A 56 -3.72 -23.91 -44.03
C PRO A 56 -2.61 -25.04 -43.97
N LEU A 57 -1.84 -25.12 -42.85
CA LEU A 57 -1.30 -26.33 -42.15
C LEU A 57 0.24 -26.40 -41.84
N PHE A 58 0.53 -26.71 -40.56
CA PHE A 58 1.69 -27.39 -39.90
C PHE A 58 3.15 -26.85 -40.01
N GLU A 59 3.64 -26.31 -38.87
CA GLU A 59 4.80 -26.73 -38.02
C GLU A 59 6.20 -27.15 -38.61
N PRO A 60 7.30 -27.24 -37.81
CA PRO A 60 8.46 -26.33 -37.88
C PRO A 60 9.80 -27.01 -38.27
N LEU A 61 10.80 -26.21 -38.69
CA LEU A 61 12.28 -26.41 -38.67
C LEU A 61 12.84 -25.34 -39.65
N TRP A 62 13.84 -24.53 -39.33
CA TRP A 62 15.27 -24.86 -39.40
C TRP A 62 16.11 -23.75 -38.75
N VAL A 63 17.14 -24.18 -38.02
CA VAL A 63 18.32 -23.40 -37.62
C VAL A 63 19.28 -23.31 -38.82
N ALA A 64 19.77 -22.12 -39.16
CA ALA A 64 21.06 -21.95 -39.83
C ALA A 64 21.66 -20.55 -39.62
N ASN A 65 22.80 -20.54 -38.92
CA ASN A 65 23.98 -19.69 -39.09
C ASN A 65 23.82 -18.29 -39.71
N LEU A 66 24.05 -17.27 -38.89
CA LEU A 66 24.80 -16.10 -39.32
C LEU A 66 26.06 -15.95 -38.47
N SER A 67 27.17 -15.96 -39.20
CA SER A 67 28.54 -15.87 -38.75
C SER A 67 28.87 -14.53 -38.11
N THR A 68 29.76 -14.63 -37.14
CA THR A 68 30.74 -13.63 -36.70
C THR A 68 31.17 -12.66 -37.80
N ASP A 69 30.89 -11.36 -37.60
CA ASP A 69 31.87 -10.26 -37.69
C ASP A 69 31.19 -8.90 -37.51
N ALA A 70 31.24 -8.37 -36.28
CA ALA A 70 31.00 -6.97 -35.96
C ALA A 70 31.87 -6.55 -34.75
N PRO A 71 32.48 -5.34 -34.74
CA PRO A 71 33.58 -4.99 -33.84
C PRO A 71 33.13 -4.70 -32.38
N PRO A 72 34.05 -4.85 -31.40
CA PRO A 72 33.74 -4.73 -29.97
C PRO A 72 33.76 -3.26 -29.52
N LEU A 73 32.72 -2.49 -29.85
CA LEU A 73 32.53 -1.16 -29.26
C LEU A 73 31.09 -0.89 -28.80
N ALA A 74 30.09 -1.59 -29.35
CA ALA A 74 28.69 -1.39 -28.98
C ALA A 74 28.31 -2.01 -27.61
N SER A 75 28.94 -3.12 -27.20
CA SER A 75 28.64 -3.78 -25.92
C SER A 75 29.23 -3.05 -24.71
N THR A 76 30.36 -2.36 -24.88
CA THR A 76 31.04 -1.62 -23.81
C THR A 76 30.32 -0.32 -23.45
N VAL A 77 29.69 0.35 -24.42
CA VAL A 77 28.93 1.61 -24.24
C VAL A 77 27.57 1.36 -23.58
N LEU A 78 26.89 0.25 -23.91
CA LEU A 78 25.64 -0.16 -23.25
C LEU A 78 25.86 -0.65 -21.80
N ALA A 79 27.01 -1.25 -21.50
CA ALA A 79 27.33 -1.69 -20.14
C ALA A 79 27.82 -0.55 -19.22
N THR A 80 28.49 0.47 -19.77
CA THR A 80 28.92 1.64 -18.98
C THR A 80 27.79 2.63 -18.70
N THR A 81 26.88 2.86 -19.66
CA THR A 81 25.70 3.72 -19.45
C THR A 81 24.72 3.14 -18.43
N ARG A 82 24.55 1.81 -18.40
CA ARG A 82 23.70 1.12 -17.41
C ARG A 82 24.28 1.15 -15.98
N ASN A 83 25.62 1.14 -15.84
CA ASN A 83 26.30 1.21 -14.54
C ASN A 83 26.50 2.65 -14.02
N LEU A 84 26.61 3.65 -14.90
CA LEU A 84 26.68 5.06 -14.50
C LEU A 84 25.33 5.61 -14.04
N ALA A 85 24.23 5.16 -14.66
CA ALA A 85 22.87 5.52 -14.23
C ALA A 85 22.50 4.92 -12.86
N SER A 86 22.92 3.68 -12.57
CA SER A 86 22.61 3.03 -11.29
C SER A 86 23.41 3.57 -10.10
N HIS A 87 24.66 4.02 -10.32
CA HIS A 87 25.51 4.53 -9.23
C HIS A 87 25.28 6.01 -8.85
N TYR A 88 24.84 6.87 -9.78
CA TYR A 88 24.60 8.28 -9.47
C TYR A 88 23.21 8.57 -8.89
N LEU A 89 22.20 7.75 -9.19
CA LEU A 89 20.85 7.92 -8.63
C LEU A 89 20.73 7.49 -7.16
N PHE A 90 21.65 6.65 -6.65
CA PHE A 90 21.57 6.09 -5.29
C PHE A 90 22.40 6.81 -4.21
N SER A 91 23.24 7.79 -4.55
CA SER A 91 24.20 8.37 -3.59
C SER A 91 23.92 9.83 -3.15
N LEU A 92 22.91 10.51 -3.71
CA LEU A 92 22.60 11.92 -3.37
C LEU A 92 21.26 12.14 -2.64
N TYR A 93 20.52 11.07 -2.36
CA TYR A 93 19.17 11.17 -1.78
C TYR A 93 19.07 11.60 -0.30
N PRO A 94 20.10 11.51 0.59
CA PRO A 94 19.95 11.97 1.97
C PRO A 94 20.43 13.40 2.27
N VAL A 95 21.04 14.13 1.32
CA VAL A 95 21.74 15.41 1.63
C VAL A 95 21.04 16.66 1.09
N PHE A 96 20.11 16.53 0.13
CA PHE A 96 19.42 17.69 -0.47
C PHE A 96 18.15 18.14 0.26
N TYR A 97 17.71 17.45 1.32
CA TYR A 97 16.42 17.70 1.97
C TYR A 97 16.45 18.71 3.14
N SER A 98 17.57 19.43 3.41
CA SER A 98 17.64 20.37 4.55
C SER A 98 17.98 21.84 4.23
N HIS A 99 17.95 22.27 2.97
CA HIS A 99 18.41 23.63 2.63
C HIS A 99 17.55 24.48 1.69
N PHE A 100 16.31 24.09 1.39
CA PHE A 100 15.40 24.88 0.54
C PHE A 100 14.05 25.22 1.18
N HIS A 101 14.04 25.43 2.51
CA HIS A 101 12.99 26.20 3.18
C HIS A 101 13.62 27.34 3.97
N ASN A 102 13.87 28.45 3.28
CA ASN A 102 13.77 29.80 3.80
C ASN A 102 14.11 30.81 2.70
N THR A 103 13.46 31.96 2.75
CA THR A 103 13.55 33.12 1.83
C THR A 103 12.78 32.96 0.51
N PHE A 104 11.57 33.53 0.45
CA PHE A 104 11.33 34.76 -0.31
C PHE A 104 9.93 35.29 0.03
N ASP A 105 9.90 36.37 0.78
CA ASP A 105 8.76 37.29 0.91
C ASP A 105 9.21 38.67 0.41
N ASP A 106 8.22 39.47 0.00
CA ASP A 106 8.24 40.89 -0.43
C ASP A 106 8.68 41.23 -1.87
N HIS A 107 7.71 41.58 -2.75
CA HIS A 107 7.26 42.97 -2.94
C HIS A 107 6.24 43.19 -4.10
N LYS A 108 5.20 43.98 -3.76
CA LYS A 108 4.52 45.10 -4.49
C LYS A 108 3.62 44.89 -5.74
N ASN A 109 2.34 45.24 -5.51
CA ASN A 109 1.42 46.18 -6.20
C ASN A 109 1.74 46.68 -7.62
N ALA A 110 0.76 46.58 -8.53
CA ALA A 110 0.12 47.73 -9.22
C ALA A 110 -1.10 47.31 -10.06
N ASP A 111 -2.02 48.26 -10.21
CA ASP A 111 -3.33 48.32 -10.90
C ASP A 111 -3.44 47.70 -12.32
N ASP A 112 -4.63 47.26 -12.76
CA ASP A 112 -5.59 48.12 -13.48
C ASP A 112 -6.90 47.40 -13.90
N ASN A 113 -7.94 48.22 -14.05
CA ASN A 113 -9.35 47.97 -14.33
C ASN A 113 -9.66 47.32 -15.71
N ARG A 114 -10.78 46.57 -15.80
CA ARG A 114 -11.96 46.91 -16.64
C ARG A 114 -13.11 45.89 -16.55
N ARG A 115 -14.27 46.42 -16.11
CA ARG A 115 -15.69 46.25 -16.57
C ARG A 115 -15.90 45.34 -17.81
N SER A 116 -16.98 44.55 -18.00
CA SER A 116 -18.40 44.65 -17.62
C SER A 116 -19.19 43.41 -18.09
N ARG A 117 -20.27 43.03 -17.36
CA ARG A 117 -21.67 42.75 -17.80
C ARG A 117 -21.92 41.91 -19.09
N ASP A 118 -22.83 40.93 -19.19
CA ASP A 118 -24.22 40.89 -18.73
C ASP A 118 -24.82 39.47 -18.66
N HIS A 119 -25.88 39.39 -17.85
CA HIS A 119 -27.01 38.48 -17.77
C HIS A 119 -27.43 37.65 -18.99
N LEU A 120 -27.87 36.40 -18.75
CA LEU A 120 -29.21 35.93 -19.17
C LEU A 120 -29.59 34.59 -18.51
N ASP A 121 -30.89 34.50 -18.23
CA ASP A 121 -31.59 33.69 -17.24
C ASP A 121 -32.50 32.63 -17.93
N PHE A 122 -32.71 31.49 -17.25
CA PHE A 122 -33.89 30.58 -17.25
C PHE A 122 -34.36 29.93 -18.58
N HIS A 123 -34.99 28.74 -18.68
CA HIS A 123 -35.64 27.78 -17.79
C HIS A 123 -35.82 26.47 -18.62
N ASN A 124 -35.68 25.26 -18.04
CA ASN A 124 -36.77 24.27 -17.99
C ASN A 124 -36.33 22.94 -17.35
N ARG A 125 -37.05 22.57 -16.28
CA ARG A 125 -37.03 21.27 -15.61
C ARG A 125 -38.07 20.35 -16.25
N ARG A 126 -37.77 19.06 -16.37
CA ARG A 126 -38.78 17.99 -16.31
C ARG A 126 -38.21 16.85 -15.46
N SER A 127 -38.92 16.57 -14.38
CA SER A 127 -38.72 15.52 -13.39
C SER A 127 -39.51 14.26 -13.77
N PHE A 128 -38.95 13.09 -13.51
CA PHE A 128 -39.69 11.81 -13.42
C PHE A 128 -39.29 11.08 -12.12
N PRO A 129 -40.20 10.32 -11.50
CA PRO A 129 -40.04 9.78 -10.15
C PRO A 129 -39.32 8.41 -10.15
N VAL A 130 -38.61 8.13 -9.06
CA VAL A 130 -37.96 6.84 -8.78
C VAL A 130 -38.61 6.26 -7.52
N ASP A 131 -39.23 5.08 -7.67
CA ASP A 131 -39.63 4.20 -6.58
C ASP A 131 -38.56 3.11 -6.43
N TYR A 132 -37.99 2.93 -5.23
CA TYR A 132 -37.30 1.69 -4.87
C TYR A 132 -37.68 1.26 -3.45
N LEU A 133 -38.23 0.05 -3.38
CA LEU A 133 -38.46 -0.75 -2.18
C LEU A 133 -37.16 -1.51 -1.84
N ASN A 134 -36.76 -1.47 -0.58
CA ASN A 134 -35.75 -2.36 -0.01
C ASN A 134 -36.42 -3.18 1.11
N PRO A 135 -36.56 -4.52 0.99
CA PRO A 135 -37.19 -5.32 2.03
C PRO A 135 -36.12 -5.82 3.02
N GLY A 136 -36.22 -5.40 4.27
CA GLY A 136 -35.61 -6.11 5.40
C GLY A 136 -34.58 -5.33 6.22
N LEU A 137 -35.06 -4.38 7.04
CA LEU A 137 -34.49 -4.03 8.34
C LEU A 137 -35.63 -3.38 9.15
N GLY A 138 -36.19 -4.14 10.08
CA GLY A 138 -37.16 -3.63 11.04
C GLY A 138 -36.45 -2.87 12.15
N GLU A 139 -35.91 -1.68 11.86
CA GLU A 139 -35.60 -0.70 12.88
C GLU A 139 -36.65 0.41 12.82
N LEU A 140 -37.30 0.66 13.94
CA LEU A 140 -38.13 1.85 14.16
C LEU A 140 -37.23 3.08 13.95
N GLY A 141 -37.19 3.61 12.73
CA GLY A 141 -36.39 4.78 12.39
C GLY A 141 -36.78 5.95 13.28
N ILE A 142 -35.93 6.27 14.26
CA ILE A 142 -36.05 7.50 15.04
C ILE A 142 -35.82 8.65 14.06
N VAL A 143 -36.90 9.31 13.65
CA VAL A 143 -36.84 10.51 12.82
C VAL A 143 -36.56 11.69 13.74
N CYS A 144 -35.32 12.19 13.73
CA CYS A 144 -34.99 13.44 14.40
C CYS A 144 -35.83 14.57 13.76
N PRO A 145 -36.46 15.47 14.54
CA PRO A 145 -37.16 16.63 13.99
C PRO A 145 -36.19 17.43 13.12
N SER A 146 -36.40 17.43 11.80
CA SER A 146 -35.47 18.09 10.90
C SER A 146 -35.59 19.61 11.06
N HIS A 147 -34.45 20.29 11.20
CA HIS A 147 -34.36 21.76 11.21
C HIS A 147 -34.87 22.41 9.89
N ARG A 148 -35.26 21.59 8.89
CA ARG A 148 -35.73 22.01 7.56
C ARG A 148 -37.21 22.40 7.50
N GLU A 149 -38.06 21.99 8.44
CA GLU A 149 -39.48 22.36 8.41
C GLU A 149 -39.78 23.77 8.96
N ALA A 150 -38.77 24.48 9.48
CA ALA A 150 -38.93 25.82 10.07
C ALA A 150 -38.65 26.99 9.12
N LEU A 151 -38.43 26.77 7.81
CA LEU A 151 -38.16 27.84 6.84
C LEU A 151 -39.19 27.86 5.69
N VAL A 152 -40.41 28.27 6.02
CA VAL A 152 -41.42 28.74 5.04
C VAL A 152 -41.17 30.23 4.77
N PRO A 153 -41.27 30.74 3.52
CA PRO A 153 -41.03 32.16 3.25
C PRO A 153 -42.18 33.01 3.79
N LEU A 154 -41.95 33.67 4.94
CA LEU A 154 -42.86 34.65 5.52
C LEU A 154 -42.85 35.95 4.70
N GLN A 155 -43.70 36.03 3.67
CA GLN A 155 -44.16 37.32 3.18
C GLN A 155 -45.33 37.82 4.04
N LYS A 156 -45.11 38.95 4.71
CA LYS A 156 -46.09 39.90 5.28
C LYS A 156 -47.07 39.36 6.33
N LEU A 157 -46.62 39.18 7.57
CA LEU A 157 -47.48 39.44 8.75
C LEU A 157 -46.66 40.07 9.90
N ARG A 158 -47.27 41.03 10.60
CA ARG A 158 -46.70 41.84 11.70
C ARG A 158 -46.28 40.96 12.90
N PRO A 159 -45.31 41.38 13.73
CA PRO A 159 -44.74 40.52 14.76
C PRO A 159 -45.67 40.41 15.97
N LEU A 160 -46.22 39.21 16.20
CA LEU A 160 -46.66 38.78 17.53
C LEU A 160 -45.46 38.10 18.20
N ARG A 161 -44.88 38.76 19.21
CA ARG A 161 -43.83 38.20 20.06
C ARG A 161 -44.42 37.06 20.90
N PHE A 162 -44.25 35.82 20.47
CA PHE A 162 -44.29 34.68 21.38
C PHE A 162 -42.87 34.43 21.88
N ARG A 163 -42.64 34.73 23.17
CA ARG A 163 -41.47 34.27 23.91
C ARG A 163 -41.69 32.79 24.22
N VAL A 164 -41.10 31.91 23.42
CA VAL A 164 -40.73 30.57 23.91
C VAL A 164 -39.43 30.77 24.67
N SER A 165 -39.38 30.38 25.94
CA SER A 165 -38.18 30.54 26.75
C SER A 165 -37.06 29.65 26.19
N SER A 166 -36.07 30.24 25.55
CA SER A 166 -34.77 29.58 25.40
C SER A 166 -34.19 29.46 26.80
N ALA A 167 -34.03 28.24 27.30
CA ALA A 167 -33.33 28.01 28.55
C ALA A 167 -31.90 28.55 28.40
N VAL A 168 -31.56 29.57 29.17
CA VAL A 168 -30.22 30.15 29.19
C VAL A 168 -29.29 29.13 29.86
N CYS A 169 -28.40 28.51 29.08
CA CYS A 169 -27.42 27.55 29.59
C CYS A 169 -26.51 28.22 30.63
N HIS A 170 -26.66 27.88 31.91
CA HIS A 170 -25.77 28.34 32.97
C HIS A 170 -24.53 27.45 33.06
N ARG A 171 -23.35 28.07 32.98
CA ARG A 171 -22.04 27.41 33.07
C ARG A 171 -21.70 27.13 34.54
N ASN A 172 -21.71 25.87 34.96
CA ASN A 172 -21.03 25.43 36.17
C ASN A 172 -20.12 24.25 35.85
N ILE A 173 -18.86 24.35 36.27
CA ILE A 173 -17.74 23.50 35.85
C ILE A 173 -17.39 22.54 36.98
N SER A 174 -17.23 21.25 36.67
CA SER A 174 -16.46 20.32 37.48
C SER A 174 -15.60 19.44 36.56
N HIS A 175 -14.30 19.35 36.86
CA HIS A 175 -13.32 18.64 36.03
C HIS A 175 -13.13 17.19 36.47
N SER A 176 -13.14 16.28 35.48
CA SER A 176 -12.54 14.96 35.57
C SER A 176 -12.22 14.50 34.14
N SER A 177 -10.98 14.65 33.67
CA SER A 177 -10.52 14.00 32.45
C SER A 177 -9.62 12.82 32.81
N ARG A 178 -10.05 11.61 32.44
CA ARG A 178 -9.13 10.46 32.32
C ARG A 178 -8.45 10.58 30.96
N SER A 179 -7.12 10.48 30.91
CA SER A 179 -6.33 10.57 29.68
C SER A 179 -6.67 9.48 28.66
N ASP A 180 -7.09 8.32 29.15
CA ASP A 180 -7.13 7.08 28.36
C ASP A 180 -8.34 7.01 27.40
N GLN A 181 -9.35 7.88 27.59
CA GLN A 181 -10.55 7.93 26.73
C GLN A 181 -10.29 8.44 25.31
N TRP A 182 -9.10 8.99 25.08
CA TRP A 182 -8.68 9.60 23.81
C TRP A 182 -7.65 8.75 23.06
N GLU A 183 -7.19 7.66 23.69
CA GLU A 183 -6.21 6.79 23.06
C GLU A 183 -6.86 5.95 21.97
N GLU A 184 -6.30 6.03 20.76
CA GLU A 184 -6.85 5.35 19.58
C GLU A 184 -7.06 3.84 19.79
N ALA A 185 -6.14 3.18 20.51
CA ALA A 185 -6.27 1.76 20.82
C ALA A 185 -7.50 1.47 21.71
N ALA A 186 -7.77 2.33 22.69
CA ALA A 186 -8.94 2.21 23.56
C ALA A 186 -10.24 2.55 22.80
N VAL A 187 -10.21 3.57 21.93
CA VAL A 187 -11.35 3.95 21.08
C VAL A 187 -11.67 2.83 20.08
N SER A 188 -10.64 2.25 19.45
CA SER A 188 -10.81 1.13 18.51
C SER A 188 -11.37 -0.11 19.20
N ALA A 189 -10.92 -0.40 20.43
CA ALA A 189 -11.42 -1.54 21.21
C ALA A 189 -12.84 -1.35 21.74
N SER A 190 -13.20 -0.12 22.13
CA SER A 190 -14.54 0.21 22.68
C SER A 190 -15.58 0.49 21.59
N GLY A 191 -15.14 0.86 20.38
CA GLY A 191 -16.04 1.24 19.28
C GLY A 191 -16.76 2.56 19.49
N HIS A 192 -16.29 3.41 20.41
CA HIS A 192 -16.88 4.71 20.71
C HIS A 192 -15.82 5.77 21.07
N LEU A 193 -16.09 7.04 20.72
CA LEU A 193 -15.29 8.19 21.15
C LEU A 193 -16.11 8.98 22.17
N SER A 194 -15.63 9.04 23.41
CA SER A 194 -16.36 9.65 24.55
C SER A 194 -17.76 9.08 24.78
N GLY A 195 -17.95 7.79 24.52
CA GLY A 195 -19.25 7.12 24.66
C GLY A 195 -20.20 7.31 23.48
N PHE A 196 -19.75 7.94 22.39
CA PHE A 196 -20.56 8.14 21.18
C PHE A 196 -19.99 7.43 19.97
N ARG A 197 -20.88 6.99 19.06
CA ARG A 197 -20.54 6.50 17.72
C ARG A 197 -21.42 7.17 16.66
N PRO A 198 -20.93 7.39 15.43
CA PRO A 198 -21.72 7.99 14.37
C PRO A 198 -22.68 6.98 13.74
N LEU A 199 -23.83 7.46 13.28
CA LEU A 199 -24.81 6.69 12.51
C LEU A 199 -24.95 7.24 11.09
N LEU A 200 -25.06 8.56 10.94
CA LEU A 200 -25.32 9.23 9.67
C LEU A 200 -24.65 10.60 9.65
N TYR A 201 -24.04 10.95 8.52
CA TYR A 201 -23.49 12.26 8.24
C TYR A 201 -24.31 12.96 7.15
N HIS A 202 -24.69 14.21 7.40
CA HIS A 202 -25.20 15.13 6.39
C HIS A 202 -24.17 16.23 6.14
N LEU A 203 -23.45 16.13 5.02
CA LEU A 203 -22.33 17.00 4.71
C LEU A 203 -22.65 17.94 3.54
N ASN A 204 -22.60 19.25 3.80
CA ASN A 204 -22.68 20.26 2.76
C ASN A 204 -21.30 20.87 2.55
N ILE A 205 -20.66 20.56 1.43
CA ILE A 205 -19.39 21.14 1.03
C ILE A 205 -19.63 22.29 0.06
N SER A 206 -18.87 23.35 0.23
CA SER A 206 -18.78 24.47 -0.70
C SER A 206 -17.32 24.70 -1.06
N SER A 207 -17.05 24.76 -2.36
CA SER A 207 -15.75 25.17 -2.89
C SER A 207 -15.93 26.43 -3.73
N VAL A 208 -15.30 27.53 -3.30
CA VAL A 208 -15.34 28.81 -4.00
C VAL A 208 -14.55 28.73 -5.32
N SER A 209 -13.53 27.88 -5.37
CA SER A 209 -12.74 27.63 -6.57
C SER A 209 -12.04 26.28 -6.48
N ILE A 210 -12.09 25.49 -7.55
CA ILE A 210 -11.25 24.29 -7.68
C ILE A 210 -9.74 24.61 -7.75
N ALA A 211 -9.39 25.89 -7.94
CA ALA A 211 -8.01 26.35 -7.88
C ALA A 211 -7.53 26.59 -6.44
N THR A 212 -8.44 26.68 -5.46
CA THR A 212 -8.10 26.74 -4.03
C THR A 212 -8.16 25.35 -3.43
N ASP A 213 -7.19 25.01 -2.59
CA ASP A 213 -7.05 23.76 -1.83
C ASP A 213 -7.79 23.81 -0.49
N THR A 214 -8.92 24.52 -0.47
CA THR A 214 -9.75 24.73 0.73
C THR A 214 -11.21 24.46 0.39
N VAL A 215 -11.93 23.96 1.40
CA VAL A 215 -13.37 23.78 1.36
C VAL A 215 -13.98 24.39 2.61
N ALA A 216 -15.21 24.87 2.51
CA ALA A 216 -16.00 25.29 3.66
C ALA A 216 -17.33 24.58 3.63
N GLY A 217 -18.03 24.49 4.75
CA GLY A 217 -19.27 23.73 4.77
C GLY A 217 -20.01 23.75 6.09
N SER A 218 -21.05 22.94 6.13
CA SER A 218 -21.77 22.59 7.35
C SER A 218 -21.90 21.08 7.43
N ILE A 219 -21.97 20.57 8.65
CA ILE A 219 -22.05 19.13 8.90
C ILE A 219 -23.03 18.87 10.03
N SER A 220 -23.92 17.92 9.80
CA SER A 220 -24.78 17.35 10.84
C SER A 220 -24.45 15.87 10.99
N ILE A 221 -24.26 15.42 12.22
CA ILE A 221 -23.89 14.04 12.54
C ILE A 221 -24.93 13.49 13.50
N ARG A 222 -25.66 12.48 13.06
CA ARG A 222 -26.47 11.68 13.96
C ARG A 222 -25.56 10.74 14.73
N VAL A 223 -25.57 10.84 16.05
CA VAL A 223 -24.72 10.04 16.94
C VAL A 223 -25.56 9.26 17.94
N GLU A 224 -25.10 8.08 18.30
CA GLU A 224 -25.69 7.26 19.35
C GLU A 224 -24.77 7.26 20.57
N CYS A 225 -25.33 7.53 21.74
CA CYS A 225 -24.67 7.35 23.03
C CYS A 225 -24.70 5.86 23.39
N VAL A 226 -23.55 5.19 23.38
CA VAL A 226 -23.44 3.76 23.75
C VAL A 226 -23.00 3.56 25.20
N SER A 227 -22.42 4.57 25.82
CA SER A 227 -22.10 4.58 27.25
C SER A 227 -22.36 5.96 27.83
N ASP A 228 -22.94 5.99 29.05
CA ASP A 228 -23.30 7.23 29.74
C ASP A 228 -22.15 8.23 29.70
N SER A 229 -22.42 9.42 29.16
CA SER A 229 -21.37 10.39 28.89
C SER A 229 -21.85 11.82 29.04
N ASN A 230 -20.98 12.67 29.54
CA ASN A 230 -21.18 14.11 29.65
C ASN A 230 -20.30 14.89 28.66
N ALA A 231 -19.75 14.23 27.64
CA ALA A 231 -18.96 14.88 26.60
C ALA A 231 -19.12 14.17 25.26
N VAL A 232 -19.29 14.95 24.19
CA VAL A 232 -19.16 14.46 22.81
C VAL A 232 -17.83 14.94 22.25
N ALA A 233 -17.14 14.11 21.49
CA ALA A 233 -15.90 14.51 20.86
C ALA A 233 -15.83 14.08 19.40
N LEU A 234 -15.13 14.88 18.60
CA LEU A 234 -14.87 14.63 17.20
C LEU A 234 -13.37 14.74 16.94
N HIS A 235 -12.86 14.00 15.96
CA HIS A 235 -11.54 14.27 15.41
C HIS A 235 -11.61 15.52 14.53
N ALA A 236 -10.67 16.43 14.74
CA ALA A 236 -10.47 17.64 13.97
C ALA A 236 -9.00 18.04 14.04
N ASP A 237 -8.32 18.07 12.90
CA ASP A 237 -6.97 18.62 12.82
C ASP A 237 -6.99 20.16 12.87
N ARG A 238 -5.85 20.77 13.21
CA ARG A 238 -5.66 22.23 13.15
C ARG A 238 -5.91 22.84 11.76
N SER A 239 -5.96 22.04 10.70
CA SER A 239 -6.35 22.49 9.36
C SER A 239 -7.85 22.76 9.25
N VAL A 240 -8.69 22.21 10.12
CA VAL A 240 -10.08 22.65 10.26
C VAL A 240 -10.08 23.88 11.16
N GLY A 241 -10.71 24.96 10.69
CA GLY A 241 -10.85 26.22 11.43
C GLY A 241 -11.61 26.06 12.76
N GLU A 242 -11.88 27.19 13.42
CA GLU A 242 -12.60 27.17 14.69
C GLU A 242 -13.99 26.54 14.54
N ILE A 243 -14.36 25.69 15.51
CA ILE A 243 -15.61 24.93 15.55
C ILE A 243 -16.42 25.47 16.72
N ASP A 244 -16.98 26.67 16.55
CA ASP A 244 -17.59 27.43 17.64
C ASP A 244 -19.13 27.37 17.65
N ASP A 245 -19.74 27.25 16.47
CA ASP A 245 -21.20 27.23 16.32
C ASP A 245 -21.71 25.79 16.24
N VAL A 246 -21.89 25.19 17.42
CA VAL A 246 -22.25 23.79 17.59
C VAL A 246 -23.55 23.69 18.39
N SER A 247 -24.49 22.89 17.89
CA SER A 247 -25.73 22.56 18.60
C SER A 247 -25.91 21.05 18.68
N LEU A 248 -26.45 20.57 19.80
CA LEU A 248 -26.80 19.17 20.02
C LEU A 248 -28.26 19.06 20.40
N TRP A 249 -28.99 18.18 19.73
CA TRP A 249 -30.41 17.97 19.97
C TRP A 249 -30.67 16.50 20.23
N ASP A 250 -31.45 16.19 21.26
CA ASP A 250 -31.94 14.83 21.45
C ASP A 250 -33.05 14.54 20.43
N CYS A 251 -32.85 13.52 19.61
CA CYS A 251 -33.77 13.19 18.53
C CYS A 251 -35.13 12.67 19.01
N ARG A 252 -35.21 12.19 20.25
CA ARG A 252 -36.44 11.65 20.85
C ARG A 252 -37.25 12.74 21.54
N THR A 253 -36.60 13.60 22.32
CA THR A 253 -37.30 14.66 23.07
C THR A 253 -37.45 15.94 22.25
N GLY A 254 -36.58 16.17 21.26
CA GLY A 254 -36.49 17.44 20.54
C GLY A 254 -35.90 18.57 21.39
N GLU A 255 -35.30 18.25 22.53
CA GLU A 255 -34.68 19.23 23.42
C GLU A 255 -33.21 19.45 23.07
N GLU A 256 -32.75 20.69 23.20
CA GLU A 256 -31.35 21.06 23.03
C GLU A 256 -30.53 20.63 24.26
N ILE A 257 -29.40 19.97 24.01
CA ILE A 257 -28.42 19.64 25.03
C ILE A 257 -27.35 20.73 25.05
N CYS A 258 -27.36 21.51 26.13
CA CYS A 258 -26.42 22.62 26.32
C CYS A 258 -24.95 22.15 26.27
N VAL A 259 -24.18 22.71 25.35
CA VAL A 259 -22.70 22.65 25.36
C VAL A 259 -22.16 23.74 26.29
N ILE A 260 -21.52 23.35 27.39
CA ILE A 260 -20.92 24.28 28.36
C ILE A 260 -19.60 24.85 27.82
N ARG A 261 -18.80 23.99 27.20
CA ARG A 261 -17.43 24.30 26.80
C ARG A 261 -17.01 23.47 25.60
N SER A 262 -16.37 24.11 24.62
CA SER A 262 -15.58 23.45 23.58
C SER A 262 -14.10 23.51 23.96
N THR A 263 -13.37 22.42 23.77
CA THR A 263 -11.92 22.35 24.02
C THR A 263 -11.23 21.65 22.86
N HIS A 264 -10.28 22.34 22.22
CA HIS A 264 -9.46 21.78 21.15
C HIS A 264 -8.19 21.15 21.73
N LEU A 265 -8.11 19.83 21.66
CA LEU A 265 -6.95 19.03 22.02
C LEU A 265 -6.07 18.83 20.77
N LEU A 266 -5.31 19.87 20.41
CA LEU A 266 -4.56 19.93 19.15
C LEU A 266 -3.55 18.79 18.97
N ALA A 267 -2.91 18.32 20.05
CA ALA A 267 -1.95 17.22 19.98
C ALA A 267 -2.61 15.87 19.66
N GLN A 268 -3.86 15.68 20.10
CA GLN A 268 -4.69 14.51 19.83
C GLN A 268 -5.51 14.67 18.54
N GLN A 269 -5.56 15.87 17.97
CA GLN A 269 -6.45 16.25 16.85
C GLN A 269 -7.91 15.95 17.17
N ILE A 270 -8.36 16.35 18.37
CA ILE A 270 -9.71 16.14 18.87
C ILE A 270 -10.30 17.46 19.34
N VAL A 271 -11.58 17.69 19.07
CA VAL A 271 -12.40 18.72 19.72
C VAL A 271 -13.40 18.04 20.65
N VAL A 272 -13.50 18.53 21.88
CA VAL A 272 -14.37 18.00 22.93
C VAL A 272 -15.42 19.04 23.29
N PHE A 273 -16.69 18.62 23.28
CA PHE A 273 -17.85 19.39 23.71
C PHE A 273 -18.35 18.86 25.05
N GLU A 274 -18.11 19.60 26.13
CA GLU A 274 -18.62 19.26 27.45
C GLU A 274 -20.10 19.64 27.56
N LEU A 275 -20.91 18.70 27.98
CA LEU A 275 -22.36 18.82 28.07
C LEU A 275 -22.80 19.21 29.48
N ALA A 276 -23.92 19.93 29.58
CA ALA A 276 -24.48 20.33 30.87
C ALA A 276 -25.12 19.20 31.66
N SER A 277 -25.52 18.14 30.98
CA SER A 277 -26.12 16.95 31.56
C SER A 277 -25.47 15.70 31.00
N THR A 278 -25.46 14.63 31.80
CA THR A 278 -25.08 13.30 31.32
C THR A 278 -26.16 12.80 30.35
N VAL A 279 -25.72 12.39 29.17
CA VAL A 279 -26.53 11.68 28.19
C VAL A 279 -26.47 10.20 28.53
N ALA A 280 -27.64 9.58 28.63
CA ALA A 280 -27.75 8.17 28.94
C ALA A 280 -27.46 7.30 27.71
N SER A 281 -26.90 6.11 27.95
CA SER A 281 -26.76 5.09 26.92
C SER A 281 -28.12 4.76 26.25
N GLY A 282 -28.10 4.63 24.92
CA GLY A 282 -29.28 4.45 24.07
C GLY A 282 -29.92 5.74 23.56
N SER A 283 -29.47 6.92 24.00
CA SER A 283 -29.90 8.20 23.43
C SER A 283 -29.30 8.42 22.03
N VAL A 284 -30.09 8.99 21.12
CA VAL A 284 -29.67 9.39 19.78
C VAL A 284 -29.74 10.89 19.67
N LEU A 285 -28.64 11.51 19.29
CA LEU A 285 -28.50 12.96 19.19
C LEU A 285 -28.21 13.38 17.75
N GLU A 286 -28.63 14.59 17.40
CA GLU A 286 -28.22 15.29 16.19
C GLU A 286 -27.20 16.37 16.59
N LEU A 287 -25.93 16.17 16.22
CA LEU A 287 -24.83 17.10 16.43
C LEU A 287 -24.63 17.93 15.17
N SER A 288 -24.93 19.22 15.22
CA SER A 288 -24.77 20.11 14.07
C SER A 288 -23.64 21.11 14.29
N VAL A 289 -22.71 21.16 13.35
CA VAL A 289 -21.70 22.22 13.21
C VAL A 289 -22.12 23.10 12.05
N SER A 290 -22.58 24.31 12.37
CA SER A 290 -23.21 25.21 11.39
C SER A 290 -22.24 25.66 10.30
N THR A 291 -20.98 25.90 10.66
CA THR A 291 -19.93 26.29 9.73
C THR A 291 -18.59 25.67 10.11
N PHE A 292 -17.85 25.23 9.10
CA PHE A 292 -16.43 24.92 9.20
C PHE A 292 -15.71 25.38 7.93
N GLN A 293 -14.41 25.61 8.05
CA GLN A 293 -13.55 25.93 6.92
C GLN A 293 -12.24 25.17 7.03
N SER A 294 -11.88 24.42 6.01
CA SER A 294 -10.58 23.79 5.90
C SER A 294 -9.53 24.78 5.39
N ARG A 295 -8.31 24.60 5.86
CA ARG A 295 -7.07 25.16 5.33
C ARG A 295 -6.44 24.15 4.36
N PRO A 296 -5.45 24.56 3.54
CA PRO A 296 -4.67 23.63 2.74
C PRO A 296 -4.13 22.50 3.62
N SER A 297 -4.40 21.26 3.23
CA SER A 297 -4.11 20.10 4.06
C SER A 297 -3.84 18.84 3.23
N VAL A 298 -3.33 17.80 3.89
CA VAL A 298 -2.99 16.53 3.25
C VAL A 298 -4.21 15.67 2.88
N GLY A 299 -5.42 16.05 3.31
CA GLY A 299 -6.67 15.36 3.00
C GLY A 299 -7.28 15.72 1.63
N ILE A 300 -6.75 16.75 0.97
CA ILE A 300 -7.18 17.20 -0.36
C ILE A 300 -5.96 17.26 -1.28
N TYR A 301 -6.07 16.67 -2.48
CA TYR A 301 -5.13 16.91 -3.56
C TYR A 301 -5.72 17.89 -4.57
N ARG A 302 -4.85 18.72 -5.16
CA ARG A 302 -5.23 19.69 -6.18
C ARG A 302 -4.25 19.66 -7.33
N ASN A 303 -4.78 19.58 -8.54
CA ASN A 303 -4.02 19.82 -9.76
C ASN A 303 -4.51 21.08 -10.43
N ARG A 304 -3.59 22.05 -10.54
CA ARG A 304 -3.81 23.27 -11.30
C ARG A 304 -3.12 23.12 -12.65
N ALA A 305 -3.87 23.33 -13.72
CA ALA A 305 -3.30 23.50 -15.04
C ALA A 305 -2.24 24.61 -15.01
N ALA A 306 -1.02 24.32 -15.46
CA ALA A 306 0.00 25.35 -15.56
C ALA A 306 -0.46 26.46 -16.51
N ASN A 307 -0.09 27.71 -16.23
CA ASN A 307 -0.58 28.86 -17.02
C ASN A 307 -0.21 28.75 -18.52
N TRP A 308 0.86 28.02 -18.86
CA TRP A 308 1.30 27.76 -20.23
C TRP A 308 0.55 26.59 -20.90
N GLU A 309 -0.09 25.70 -20.13
CA GLU A 309 -0.94 24.61 -20.62
C GLU A 309 -2.40 25.06 -20.71
N ARG A 310 -2.68 26.04 -21.59
CA ARG A 310 -4.05 26.53 -21.82
C ARG A 310 -4.92 25.38 -22.35
N GLY A 311 -5.75 24.81 -21.48
CA GLY A 311 -6.67 23.71 -21.83
C GLY A 311 -6.61 22.51 -20.90
N ARG A 312 -5.56 22.38 -20.07
CA ARG A 312 -5.52 21.30 -19.06
C ARG A 312 -6.62 21.50 -18.01
N ALA A 313 -7.19 20.39 -17.58
CA ALA A 313 -8.20 20.34 -16.54
C ALA A 313 -7.60 20.69 -15.18
N SER A 314 -8.39 21.39 -14.36
CA SER A 314 -8.12 21.47 -12.94
C SER A 314 -8.96 20.43 -12.20
N THR A 315 -8.32 19.76 -11.24
CA THR A 315 -8.95 18.77 -10.39
C THR A 315 -8.70 19.10 -8.93
N LEU A 316 -9.71 18.88 -8.09
CA LEU A 316 -9.61 18.89 -6.65
C LEU A 316 -10.26 17.60 -6.18
N GLY A 317 -9.57 16.78 -5.40
CA GLY A 317 -10.14 15.54 -4.90
C GLY A 317 -9.67 15.24 -3.49
N THR A 318 -10.31 14.26 -2.88
CA THR A 318 -10.00 13.82 -1.51
C THR A 318 -8.98 12.68 -1.50
N VAL A 319 -8.02 12.73 -0.56
CA VAL A 319 -7.16 11.59 -0.19
C VAL A 319 -7.26 11.43 1.32
N PHE A 320 -8.34 10.80 1.80
CA PHE A 320 -8.54 10.68 3.24
C PHE A 320 -7.67 9.59 3.85
N GLY A 321 -7.71 8.36 3.34
CA GLY A 321 -6.86 7.26 3.82
C GLY A 321 -6.66 7.27 5.34
N MET A 322 -5.45 7.05 5.81
CA MET A 322 -5.18 7.05 7.25
C MET A 322 -5.22 8.45 7.87
N ARG A 323 -6.29 8.76 8.62
CA ARG A 323 -6.48 9.95 9.47
C ARG A 323 -6.47 11.31 8.75
N LYS A 324 -6.89 11.38 7.47
CA LYS A 324 -6.93 12.67 6.75
C LYS A 324 -8.33 13.24 6.50
N ALA A 325 -9.40 12.52 6.84
CA ALA A 325 -10.75 13.12 6.77
C ALA A 325 -10.90 14.26 7.79
N ARG A 326 -10.33 14.07 8.99
CA ARG A 326 -10.27 15.10 10.05
C ARG A 326 -9.53 16.38 9.65
N ASN A 327 -8.79 16.38 8.54
CA ASN A 327 -8.15 17.59 8.01
C ASN A 327 -9.10 18.47 7.21
N VAL A 328 -10.24 17.93 6.80
CA VAL A 328 -11.19 18.59 5.90
C VAL A 328 -12.46 18.98 6.63
N PHE A 329 -12.99 18.10 7.47
CA PHE A 329 -14.19 18.36 8.29
C PHE A 329 -14.11 17.60 9.62
N PRO A 330 -14.75 18.10 10.69
CA PRO A 330 -14.73 17.42 11.99
C PRO A 330 -15.58 16.15 11.94
N CYS A 331 -15.02 15.00 12.37
CA CYS A 331 -15.69 13.70 12.23
C CYS A 331 -15.15 12.61 13.17
N PHE A 332 -15.81 11.45 13.22
CA PHE A 332 -15.28 10.25 13.90
C PHE A 332 -14.29 9.52 12.99
N ASP A 333 -13.06 10.01 12.92
CA ASP A 333 -12.05 9.60 11.93
C ASP A 333 -11.18 8.39 12.31
N LEU A 334 -11.78 7.24 12.63
CA LEU A 334 -11.09 5.97 12.83
C LEU A 334 -11.83 4.81 12.13
N PRO A 335 -11.13 3.72 11.73
CA PRO A 335 -11.72 2.65 10.93
C PRO A 335 -12.88 1.90 11.58
N VAL A 336 -12.90 1.84 12.92
CA VAL A 336 -13.98 1.22 13.71
C VAL A 336 -15.33 1.93 13.52
N PHE A 337 -15.31 3.22 13.14
CA PHE A 337 -16.51 4.02 12.98
C PHE A 337 -17.04 3.91 11.56
N GLN A 338 -18.17 3.21 11.41
CA GLN A 338 -18.88 3.09 10.14
C GLN A 338 -20.25 3.77 10.22
N ALA A 339 -20.53 4.65 9.27
CA ALA A 339 -21.75 5.44 9.19
C ALA A 339 -22.18 5.65 7.75
N GLU A 340 -23.47 5.94 7.55
CA GLU A 340 -23.98 6.40 6.26
C GLU A 340 -23.53 7.85 6.01
N MET A 341 -23.30 8.21 4.75
CA MET A 341 -22.85 9.55 4.35
C MET A 341 -23.78 10.12 3.28
N GLU A 342 -24.26 11.34 3.49
CA GLU A 342 -24.95 12.15 2.48
C GLU A 342 -24.11 13.38 2.15
N LEU A 343 -23.91 13.62 0.85
CA LEU A 343 -23.09 14.72 0.37
C LEU A 343 -23.87 15.62 -0.60
N CYS A 344 -23.81 16.92 -0.35
CA CYS A 344 -24.07 17.95 -1.33
C CYS A 344 -22.83 18.82 -1.51
N VAL A 345 -22.38 18.99 -2.76
CA VAL A 345 -21.25 19.85 -3.10
C VAL A 345 -21.72 21.04 -3.92
N SER A 346 -21.54 22.23 -3.38
CA SER A 346 -21.71 23.49 -4.10
C SER A 346 -20.42 23.85 -4.83
N HIS A 347 -20.53 24.14 -6.12
CA HIS A 347 -19.41 24.40 -7.02
C HIS A 347 -19.74 25.49 -8.03
N THR A 348 -18.74 26.00 -8.75
CA THR A 348 -18.95 27.00 -9.79
C THR A 348 -19.44 26.38 -11.10
N ARG A 349 -19.99 27.21 -11.99
CA ARG A 349 -20.47 26.77 -13.31
C ARG A 349 -19.34 26.16 -14.14
N GLY A 350 -19.61 25.01 -14.78
CA GLY A 350 -18.62 24.27 -15.57
C GLY A 350 -17.68 23.38 -14.75
N VAL A 351 -17.88 23.32 -13.43
CA VAL A 351 -17.30 22.29 -12.56
C VAL A 351 -18.29 21.15 -12.40
N HIS A 352 -17.80 19.92 -12.46
CA HIS A 352 -18.56 18.71 -12.23
C HIS A 352 -18.07 18.02 -10.97
N ALA A 353 -18.99 17.49 -10.17
CA ALA A 353 -18.67 16.72 -8.98
C ALA A 353 -18.90 15.22 -9.22
N ARG A 354 -18.03 14.40 -8.62
CA ARG A 354 -18.21 12.96 -8.42
C ARG A 354 -17.98 12.67 -6.94
N SER A 355 -18.64 11.64 -6.44
CA SER A 355 -18.48 11.12 -5.08
C SER A 355 -18.69 9.61 -5.12
N ASN A 356 -18.76 8.99 -3.95
CA ASN A 356 -18.91 7.55 -3.81
C ASN A 356 -20.10 6.99 -4.60
N THR A 357 -21.23 7.71 -4.58
CA THR A 357 -22.51 7.26 -5.13
C THR A 357 -22.96 8.11 -6.32
N PRO A 358 -23.97 7.66 -7.09
CA PRO A 358 -24.57 8.45 -8.16
C PRO A 358 -25.17 9.79 -7.67
N ALA A 359 -25.23 10.77 -8.57
CA ALA A 359 -25.88 12.06 -8.28
C ALA A 359 -27.41 11.92 -8.30
N VAL A 360 -28.08 12.39 -7.24
CA VAL A 360 -29.54 12.52 -7.17
C VAL A 360 -30.01 13.77 -7.93
N SER A 361 -29.24 14.85 -7.80
CA SER A 361 -29.57 16.12 -8.45
C SER A 361 -28.30 16.86 -8.83
N THR A 362 -28.28 17.38 -10.06
CA THR A 362 -27.19 18.19 -10.59
C THR A 362 -27.75 19.50 -11.12
N SER A 363 -27.12 20.60 -10.73
CA SER A 363 -27.41 21.96 -11.22
C SER A 363 -26.10 22.64 -11.62
N GLU A 364 -26.18 23.86 -12.18
CA GLU A 364 -24.97 24.60 -12.55
C GLU A 364 -24.10 25.00 -11.34
N SER A 365 -24.67 25.01 -10.13
CA SER A 365 -23.99 25.48 -8.92
C SER A 365 -23.89 24.46 -7.78
N ALA A 366 -24.53 23.29 -7.91
CA ALA A 366 -24.51 22.27 -6.88
C ALA A 366 -24.85 20.88 -7.44
N THR A 367 -24.21 19.86 -6.86
CA THR A 367 -24.49 18.44 -7.09
C THR A 367 -24.69 17.75 -5.75
N CYS A 368 -25.77 16.98 -5.61
CA CYS A 368 -26.06 16.17 -4.42
C CYS A 368 -26.12 14.69 -4.80
N PHE A 369 -25.65 13.85 -3.89
CA PHE A 369 -25.41 12.42 -4.13
C PHE A 369 -26.37 11.54 -3.32
N VAL A 370 -26.55 10.31 -3.78
CA VAL A 370 -27.32 9.29 -3.06
C VAL A 370 -26.59 8.97 -1.75
N ARG A 371 -27.33 8.62 -0.70
CA ARG A 371 -26.73 8.18 0.57
C ARG A 371 -25.85 6.95 0.35
N THR A 372 -24.66 6.93 0.96
CA THR A 372 -23.78 5.76 0.91
C THR A 372 -24.30 4.62 1.80
N PRO A 373 -23.87 3.37 1.55
CA PRO A 373 -23.84 2.35 2.60
C PRO A 373 -23.03 2.81 3.81
N ARG A 374 -23.07 2.06 4.91
CA ARG A 374 -22.24 2.32 6.08
C ARG A 374 -20.76 2.12 5.72
N ILE A 375 -20.00 3.20 5.76
CA ILE A 375 -18.56 3.23 5.43
C ILE A 375 -17.79 4.02 6.49
N PRO A 376 -16.49 3.75 6.69
CA PRO A 376 -15.64 4.58 7.52
C PRO A 376 -15.27 5.89 6.81
N SER A 377 -14.90 6.90 7.59
CA SER A 377 -14.58 8.26 7.11
C SER A 377 -13.51 8.29 6.02
N TYR A 378 -12.54 7.37 6.04
CA TYR A 378 -11.45 7.36 5.08
C TYR A 378 -11.83 6.84 3.69
N VAL A 379 -12.95 6.12 3.60
CA VAL A 379 -13.51 5.54 2.37
C VAL A 379 -14.43 6.54 1.68
N PHE A 380 -14.93 7.52 2.43
CA PHE A 380 -15.71 8.62 1.88
C PHE A 380 -14.82 9.51 0.99
N GLY A 381 -15.36 9.98 -0.13
CA GLY A 381 -14.58 10.81 -1.05
C GLY A 381 -15.42 11.58 -2.06
N PHE A 382 -14.84 12.67 -2.56
CA PHE A 382 -15.40 13.44 -3.66
C PHE A 382 -14.30 14.08 -4.48
N SER A 383 -14.60 14.30 -5.76
CA SER A 383 -13.71 14.96 -6.70
C SER A 383 -14.47 15.98 -7.53
N LEU A 384 -13.87 17.16 -7.68
CA LEU A 384 -14.32 18.27 -8.49
C LEU A 384 -13.42 18.40 -9.71
N PHE A 385 -14.06 18.53 -10.86
CA PHE A 385 -13.40 18.48 -12.15
C PHE A 385 -13.84 19.63 -13.04
N SER A 386 -12.88 20.27 -13.71
CA SER A 386 -13.16 21.19 -14.82
C SER A 386 -12.61 20.63 -16.11
N ARG A 387 -13.34 20.82 -17.23
CA ARG A 387 -12.85 20.48 -18.58
C ARG A 387 -12.36 19.02 -18.70
N LEU A 388 -13.19 18.08 -18.23
CA LEU A 388 -12.99 16.64 -18.40
C LEU A 388 -14.06 16.04 -19.31
N HIS A 389 -13.72 14.92 -19.94
CA HIS A 389 -14.67 14.01 -20.57
C HIS A 389 -14.92 12.82 -19.66
N SER A 390 -16.14 12.32 -19.70
CA SER A 390 -16.55 11.07 -19.07
C SER A 390 -17.01 10.12 -20.15
N PHE A 391 -16.48 8.90 -20.12
CA PHE A 391 -16.93 7.81 -20.98
C PHE A 391 -17.61 6.78 -20.09
N GLU A 392 -18.83 6.38 -20.42
CA GLU A 392 -19.56 5.35 -19.68
C GLU A 392 -19.71 4.11 -20.53
N ARG A 393 -19.49 2.94 -19.92
CA ARG A 393 -19.83 1.64 -20.51
C ARG A 393 -20.87 0.96 -19.61
N PRO A 394 -21.99 0.50 -20.20
CA PRO A 394 -23.00 -0.24 -19.44
C PRO A 394 -22.40 -1.54 -18.94
N ALA A 395 -22.98 -2.05 -17.85
CA ALA A 395 -22.60 -3.33 -17.30
C ALA A 395 -22.85 -4.47 -18.31
N PRO A 396 -21.88 -5.36 -18.54
CA PRO A 396 -22.06 -6.55 -19.40
C PRO A 396 -23.15 -7.50 -18.89
N SER A 397 -23.43 -7.47 -17.58
CA SER A 397 -24.46 -8.26 -16.91
C SER A 397 -25.10 -7.45 -15.78
N THR A 398 -26.24 -7.91 -15.26
CA THR A 398 -26.92 -7.28 -14.11
C THR A 398 -26.17 -7.40 -12.79
N GLU A 399 -25.08 -8.15 -12.76
CA GLU A 399 -24.26 -8.37 -11.55
C GLU A 399 -23.06 -7.42 -11.46
N LEU A 400 -22.78 -6.67 -12.52
CA LEU A 400 -21.68 -5.72 -12.62
C LEU A 400 -22.21 -4.27 -12.57
N PRO A 401 -21.43 -3.31 -12.06
CA PRO A 401 -21.80 -1.90 -12.08
C PRO A 401 -21.64 -1.31 -13.48
N VAL A 402 -22.30 -0.17 -13.72
CA VAL A 402 -21.91 0.74 -14.81
C VAL A 402 -20.52 1.28 -14.50
N VAL A 403 -19.62 1.25 -15.47
CA VAL A 403 -18.26 1.81 -15.32
C VAL A 403 -18.19 3.15 -16.05
N GLU A 404 -17.79 4.20 -15.32
CA GLU A 404 -17.45 5.51 -15.89
C GLU A 404 -15.93 5.70 -15.81
N VAL A 405 -15.31 6.14 -16.89
CA VAL A 405 -13.91 6.58 -16.89
C VAL A 405 -13.88 8.09 -17.15
N VAL A 406 -13.30 8.84 -16.21
CA VAL A 406 -13.24 10.31 -16.24
C VAL A 406 -11.80 10.75 -16.55
N VAL A 407 -11.61 11.49 -17.65
CA VAL A 407 -10.27 11.85 -18.17
C VAL A 407 -10.21 13.28 -18.69
N ARG A 408 -8.99 13.80 -18.90
CA ARG A 408 -8.81 15.12 -19.53
C ARG A 408 -9.28 15.14 -20.98
N ASN A 409 -9.75 16.29 -21.45
CA ASN A 409 -10.35 16.46 -22.77
C ASN A 409 -9.48 16.04 -23.98
N GLN A 410 -8.18 15.86 -23.79
CA GLN A 410 -7.23 15.52 -24.84
C GLN A 410 -6.96 14.02 -24.98
N MET A 411 -7.54 13.20 -24.08
CA MET A 411 -7.33 11.76 -24.06
C MET A 411 -8.44 11.06 -24.87
N ASP A 412 -8.04 10.22 -25.82
CA ASP A 412 -8.96 9.45 -26.64
C ASP A 412 -9.40 8.16 -25.93
N ILE A 413 -10.65 7.76 -26.17
CA ILE A 413 -11.25 6.56 -25.59
C ILE A 413 -10.52 5.27 -26.02
N SER A 414 -9.90 5.26 -27.21
CA SER A 414 -9.14 4.10 -27.70
C SER A 414 -7.98 3.72 -26.76
N GLY A 415 -7.36 4.70 -26.11
CA GLY A 415 -6.30 4.48 -25.11
C GLY A 415 -6.82 4.01 -23.74
N LEU A 416 -8.14 3.95 -23.55
CA LEU A 416 -8.82 3.64 -22.28
C LEU A 416 -9.53 2.29 -22.28
N GLU A 417 -9.54 1.56 -23.40
CA GLU A 417 -10.27 0.28 -23.49
C GLU A 417 -9.80 -0.75 -22.46
N TRP A 418 -8.49 -0.77 -22.18
CA TRP A 418 -7.91 -1.64 -21.18
C TRP A 418 -8.44 -1.31 -19.77
N VAL A 419 -8.62 -0.03 -19.43
CA VAL A 419 -9.17 0.40 -18.13
C VAL A 419 -10.57 -0.16 -17.93
N PHE A 420 -11.43 -0.07 -18.94
CA PHE A 420 -12.77 -0.64 -18.86
C PHE A 420 -12.74 -2.16 -18.71
N ASN A 421 -11.98 -2.84 -19.58
CA ASN A 421 -11.92 -4.31 -19.60
C ASN A 421 -11.39 -4.87 -18.28
N GLU A 422 -10.29 -4.32 -17.78
CA GLU A 422 -9.69 -4.75 -16.51
C GLU A 422 -10.53 -4.35 -15.31
N THR A 423 -11.28 -3.24 -15.38
CA THR A 423 -12.24 -2.90 -14.32
C THR A 423 -13.35 -3.95 -14.22
N PHE A 424 -13.97 -4.32 -15.35
CA PHE A 424 -15.00 -5.36 -15.35
C PHE A 424 -14.45 -6.71 -14.87
N GLN A 425 -13.29 -7.14 -15.39
CA GLN A 425 -12.66 -8.39 -14.98
C GLN A 425 -12.29 -8.41 -13.49
N SER A 426 -11.76 -7.30 -12.96
CA SER A 426 -11.39 -7.21 -11.54
C SER A 426 -12.61 -7.27 -10.64
N VAL A 427 -13.68 -6.56 -10.98
CA VAL A 427 -14.95 -6.57 -10.24
C VAL A 427 -15.57 -7.97 -10.25
N GLU A 428 -15.60 -8.63 -11.40
CA GLU A 428 -16.10 -10.01 -11.54
C GLU A 428 -15.26 -10.97 -10.68
N ARG A 429 -13.94 -10.88 -10.77
CA ARG A 429 -13.03 -11.73 -10.00
C ARG A 429 -13.16 -11.53 -8.50
N MET A 430 -13.31 -10.28 -8.04
CA MET A 430 -13.56 -9.97 -6.64
C MET A 430 -14.90 -10.51 -6.18
N HIS A 431 -15.94 -10.42 -7.02
CA HIS A 431 -17.23 -11.05 -6.73
C HIS A 431 -17.09 -12.58 -6.56
N GLU A 432 -16.39 -13.28 -7.45
CA GLU A 432 -16.19 -14.73 -7.37
C GLU A 432 -15.41 -15.17 -6.11
N MET A 433 -14.38 -14.41 -5.75
CA MET A 433 -13.51 -14.72 -4.61
C MET A 433 -14.22 -14.46 -3.28
N THR A 434 -14.92 -13.32 -3.16
CA THR A 434 -15.55 -12.90 -1.90
C THR A 434 -16.97 -13.44 -1.74
N GLY A 435 -17.66 -13.75 -2.83
CA GLY A 435 -19.10 -14.03 -2.84
C GLY A 435 -19.99 -12.80 -2.66
N VAL A 436 -19.40 -11.60 -2.58
CA VAL A 436 -20.13 -10.33 -2.38
C VAL A 436 -20.07 -9.51 -3.66
N ARG A 437 -21.24 -9.08 -4.14
CA ARG A 437 -21.33 -8.20 -5.32
C ARG A 437 -20.84 -6.80 -4.97
N PHE A 438 -20.39 -6.06 -5.98
CA PHE A 438 -20.07 -4.65 -5.80
C PHE A 438 -21.33 -3.89 -5.34
N PRO A 439 -21.25 -3.05 -4.28
CA PRO A 439 -22.44 -2.50 -3.61
C PRO A 439 -23.21 -1.45 -4.39
N LEU A 440 -22.55 -0.76 -5.32
CA LEU A 440 -23.09 0.44 -5.93
C LEU A 440 -23.45 0.19 -7.39
N GLU A 441 -24.45 0.92 -7.89
CA GLU A 441 -24.88 0.81 -9.30
C GLU A 441 -23.80 1.29 -10.29
N LYS A 442 -22.88 2.15 -9.82
CA LYS A 442 -21.88 2.80 -10.64
C LYS A 442 -20.52 2.80 -9.95
N LEU A 443 -19.47 2.55 -10.74
CA LEU A 443 -18.07 2.70 -10.36
C LEU A 443 -17.40 3.69 -11.31
N SER A 444 -16.88 4.79 -10.76
CA SER A 444 -16.16 5.81 -11.52
C SER A 444 -14.65 5.64 -11.32
N VAL A 445 -13.90 5.53 -12.43
CA VAL A 445 -12.43 5.55 -12.47
C VAL A 445 -11.97 6.89 -13.03
N ALA A 446 -11.50 7.77 -12.17
CA ALA A 446 -10.92 9.05 -12.55
C ALA A 446 -9.42 8.88 -12.87
N VAL A 447 -8.97 9.53 -13.94
CA VAL A 447 -7.55 9.61 -14.30
C VAL A 447 -7.10 11.04 -14.03
N ALA A 448 -6.29 11.21 -13.00
CA ALA A 448 -5.81 12.51 -12.58
C ALA A 448 -4.38 12.40 -12.02
N PRO A 449 -3.60 13.48 -12.03
CA PRO A 449 -2.36 13.49 -11.26
C PRO A 449 -2.67 13.37 -9.76
N LEU A 450 -1.88 12.60 -9.05
CA LEU A 450 -1.91 12.43 -7.60
C LEU A 450 -0.55 12.85 -7.02
N PRO A 451 -0.50 13.26 -5.75
CA PRO A 451 0.76 13.52 -5.06
C PRO A 451 1.62 12.26 -5.00
N GLU A 452 2.88 12.36 -5.41
CA GLU A 452 3.84 11.25 -5.20
C GLU A 452 3.97 10.94 -3.70
N PRO A 453 4.10 9.65 -3.31
CA PRO A 453 4.31 8.47 -4.16
C PRO A 453 3.02 7.75 -4.62
N LEU A 454 1.83 8.29 -4.36
CA LEU A 454 0.55 7.61 -4.62
C LEU A 454 0.39 7.25 -6.11
N GLN A 455 0.03 6.00 -6.39
CA GLN A 455 -0.33 5.53 -7.73
C GLN A 455 -1.84 5.52 -7.96
N GLY A 456 -2.61 5.49 -6.86
CA GLY A 456 -4.05 5.55 -6.87
C GLY A 456 -4.61 5.93 -5.50
N VAL A 457 -5.91 6.19 -5.48
CA VAL A 457 -6.74 6.29 -4.27
C VAL A 457 -8.11 5.69 -4.56
N ALA A 458 -8.67 4.96 -3.61
CA ALA A 458 -9.88 4.16 -3.82
C ALA A 458 -11.03 4.48 -2.84
N PRO A 459 -11.55 5.73 -2.74
CA PRO A 459 -12.88 5.91 -2.16
C PRO A 459 -13.91 4.97 -2.81
N LEU A 460 -14.80 4.37 -2.01
CA LEU A 460 -15.80 3.39 -2.51
C LEU A 460 -16.62 3.99 -3.65
N GLY A 461 -16.60 3.39 -4.84
CA GLY A 461 -17.30 3.85 -6.04
C GLY A 461 -16.60 4.97 -6.83
N LEU A 462 -15.50 5.52 -6.32
CA LEU A 462 -14.72 6.57 -6.97
C LEU A 462 -13.22 6.29 -6.86
N VAL A 463 -12.73 5.42 -7.73
CA VAL A 463 -11.29 5.15 -7.86
C VAL A 463 -10.62 6.27 -8.64
N THR A 464 -9.45 6.72 -8.20
CA THR A 464 -8.58 7.60 -8.99
C THR A 464 -7.24 6.94 -9.20
N ILE A 465 -6.76 6.88 -10.44
CA ILE A 465 -5.42 6.39 -10.79
C ILE A 465 -4.55 7.50 -11.38
N GLN A 466 -3.24 7.35 -11.20
CA GLN A 466 -2.25 8.29 -11.72
C GLN A 466 -2.34 8.41 -13.24
N GLU A 467 -2.27 9.63 -13.76
CA GLU A 467 -2.31 9.90 -15.21
C GLU A 467 -1.23 9.13 -15.99
N SER A 468 -0.05 8.94 -15.39
CA SER A 468 1.03 8.15 -15.99
C SER A 468 0.70 6.67 -16.19
N ALA A 469 -0.25 6.10 -15.43
CA ALA A 469 -0.69 4.71 -15.63
C ALA A 469 -1.35 4.54 -17.00
N VAL A 470 -2.13 5.54 -17.42
CA VAL A 470 -2.81 5.55 -18.72
C VAL A 470 -1.89 6.02 -19.84
N GLU A 471 -0.93 6.90 -19.56
CA GLU A 471 0.06 7.33 -20.57
C GLU A 471 1.06 6.22 -20.91
N TYR A 472 1.33 5.29 -19.99
CA TYR A 472 2.25 4.19 -20.19
C TYR A 472 1.63 2.83 -19.81
N PRO A 473 0.60 2.35 -20.54
CA PRO A 473 -0.11 1.12 -20.24
C PRO A 473 0.65 -0.13 -20.69
N MET A 474 1.92 -0.01 -21.12
CA MET A 474 2.76 -1.15 -21.45
C MET A 474 3.46 -1.77 -20.23
N TYR A 475 3.41 -1.09 -19.08
CA TYR A 475 4.06 -1.52 -17.85
C TYR A 475 3.06 -2.20 -16.92
N LEU A 476 3.42 -3.37 -16.38
CA LEU A 476 2.64 -4.08 -15.37
C LEU A 476 2.21 -3.18 -14.21
N ARG A 477 3.06 -2.23 -13.80
CA ARG A 477 2.76 -1.27 -12.73
C ARG A 477 1.45 -0.51 -12.95
N SER A 478 1.12 -0.15 -14.19
CA SER A 478 -0.10 0.60 -14.51
C SER A 478 -1.37 -0.24 -14.24
N HIS A 479 -1.33 -1.51 -14.64
CA HIS A 479 -2.40 -2.48 -14.43
C HIS A 479 -2.51 -2.89 -12.96
N SER A 480 -1.37 -3.10 -12.30
CA SER A 480 -1.28 -3.33 -10.85
C SER A 480 -1.92 -2.21 -10.06
N ALA A 481 -1.60 -0.94 -10.37
CA ALA A 481 -2.21 0.20 -9.68
C ALA A 481 -3.74 0.19 -9.81
N LEU A 482 -4.27 -0.02 -11.01
CA LEU A 482 -5.72 -0.11 -11.21
C LEU A 482 -6.32 -1.29 -10.43
N ALA A 483 -5.75 -2.48 -10.56
CA ALA A 483 -6.25 -3.68 -9.87
C ALA A 483 -6.21 -3.52 -8.34
N HIS A 484 -5.16 -2.89 -7.78
CA HIS A 484 -5.00 -2.67 -6.34
C HIS A 484 -6.11 -1.76 -5.80
N GLU A 485 -6.35 -0.63 -6.46
CA GLU A 485 -7.44 0.28 -6.08
C GLU A 485 -8.83 -0.37 -6.25
N LEU A 486 -9.01 -1.23 -7.25
CA LEU A 486 -10.25 -1.97 -7.45
C LEU A 486 -10.48 -3.05 -6.40
N VAL A 487 -9.42 -3.70 -5.90
CA VAL A 487 -9.51 -4.63 -4.78
C VAL A 487 -9.94 -3.91 -3.50
N HIS A 488 -9.49 -2.67 -3.29
CA HIS A 488 -9.88 -1.88 -2.13
C HIS A 488 -11.39 -1.64 -2.01
N GLN A 489 -12.10 -1.66 -3.14
CA GLN A 489 -13.57 -1.61 -3.18
C GLN A 489 -14.24 -2.73 -2.39
N TRP A 490 -13.51 -3.79 -2.02
CA TRP A 490 -13.92 -4.81 -1.07
C TRP A 490 -13.05 -4.75 0.19
N VAL A 491 -11.73 -4.87 0.02
CA VAL A 491 -10.75 -4.96 1.12
C VAL A 491 -10.31 -3.56 1.53
N GLY A 492 -10.97 -3.03 2.54
CA GLY A 492 -10.80 -1.66 3.02
C GLY A 492 -12.09 -0.87 3.00
N ASP A 493 -12.90 -1.03 1.95
CA ASP A 493 -14.14 -0.27 1.84
C ASP A 493 -15.33 -1.01 2.46
N VAL A 494 -15.58 -2.24 2.01
CA VAL A 494 -16.72 -3.07 2.45
C VAL A 494 -16.42 -3.78 3.76
N VAL A 495 -15.18 -4.26 3.89
CA VAL A 495 -14.63 -4.79 5.14
C VAL A 495 -13.36 -4.01 5.46
N SER A 496 -13.37 -3.29 6.57
CA SER A 496 -12.24 -2.54 7.10
C SER A 496 -11.63 -3.22 8.32
N VAL A 497 -10.35 -2.95 8.59
CA VAL A 497 -9.74 -3.25 9.88
C VAL A 497 -10.34 -2.36 10.96
N ALA A 498 -10.40 -2.82 12.21
CA ALA A 498 -10.92 -2.01 13.32
C ALA A 498 -9.95 -0.92 13.81
N SER A 499 -8.66 -1.09 13.54
CA SER A 499 -7.60 -0.21 14.06
C SER A 499 -6.52 -0.01 13.01
N TRP A 500 -5.98 1.20 12.93
CA TRP A 500 -4.85 1.50 12.02
C TRP A 500 -3.58 0.70 12.36
N ARG A 501 -3.50 0.13 13.57
CA ARG A 501 -2.41 -0.81 13.92
C ARG A 501 -2.39 -2.04 13.03
N ASP A 502 -3.54 -2.39 12.46
CA ASP A 502 -3.75 -3.60 11.69
C ASP A 502 -3.80 -3.31 10.17
N ILE A 503 -3.51 -2.07 9.74
CA ILE A 503 -3.62 -1.62 8.34
C ILE A 503 -2.86 -2.51 7.34
N CYS A 504 -1.75 -3.12 7.77
CA CYS A 504 -0.97 -4.02 6.94
C CYS A 504 -1.69 -5.32 6.59
N LEU A 505 -2.76 -5.70 7.30
CA LEU A 505 -3.64 -6.79 6.87
C LEU A 505 -4.40 -6.39 5.59
N GLN A 506 -4.96 -5.18 5.58
CA GLN A 506 -5.71 -4.65 4.45
C GLN A 506 -4.80 -4.43 3.24
N GLU A 507 -3.69 -3.73 3.41
CA GLU A 507 -2.75 -3.43 2.30
C GLU A 507 -2.08 -4.69 1.77
N GLY A 508 -1.69 -5.61 2.66
CA GLY A 508 -1.07 -6.87 2.25
C GLY A 508 -2.03 -7.80 1.53
N LEU A 509 -3.28 -7.90 2.01
CA LEU A 509 -4.31 -8.70 1.34
C LEU A 509 -4.68 -8.07 0.00
N ALA A 510 -4.81 -6.74 -0.07
CA ALA A 510 -5.10 -6.03 -1.31
C ALA A 510 -4.02 -6.29 -2.37
N ALA A 511 -2.76 -6.15 -2.00
CA ALA A 511 -1.63 -6.43 -2.89
C ALA A 511 -1.58 -7.91 -3.34
N TYR A 512 -1.87 -8.87 -2.46
CA TYR A 512 -1.90 -10.28 -2.86
C TYR A 512 -3.04 -10.58 -3.84
N LEU A 513 -4.24 -10.05 -3.62
CA LEU A 513 -5.36 -10.20 -4.53
C LEU A 513 -5.12 -9.48 -5.86
N GLU A 514 -4.43 -8.34 -5.83
CA GLU A 514 -3.94 -7.68 -7.04
C GLU A 514 -3.03 -8.62 -7.85
N TRP A 515 -2.14 -9.37 -7.21
CA TRP A 515 -1.29 -10.36 -7.90
C TRP A 515 -2.13 -11.45 -8.56
N LEU A 516 -3.15 -11.96 -7.86
CA LEU A 516 -4.05 -12.97 -8.42
C LEU A 516 -4.86 -12.43 -9.62
N ILE A 517 -5.36 -11.20 -9.54
CA ILE A 517 -6.14 -10.58 -10.62
C ILE A 517 -5.25 -10.26 -11.81
N THR A 518 -4.12 -9.58 -11.61
CA THR A 518 -3.22 -9.19 -12.70
C THR A 518 -2.61 -10.40 -13.42
N SER A 519 -2.48 -11.55 -12.75
CA SER A 519 -2.05 -12.81 -13.37
C SER A 519 -3.02 -13.34 -14.43
N THR A 520 -4.29 -12.90 -14.42
CA THR A 520 -5.27 -13.27 -15.46
C THR A 520 -5.24 -12.35 -16.67
N PHE A 521 -4.55 -11.21 -16.57
CA PHE A 521 -4.40 -10.28 -17.68
C PHE A 521 -3.32 -10.80 -18.66
N PRO A 522 -3.43 -10.49 -19.97
CA PRO A 522 -2.48 -10.93 -20.99
C PRO A 522 -1.18 -10.09 -20.94
N LEU A 523 -0.53 -10.04 -19.78
CA LEU A 523 0.66 -9.23 -19.49
C LEU A 523 1.87 -10.12 -19.26
N ALA A 524 3.05 -9.65 -19.67
CA ALA A 524 4.31 -10.26 -19.26
C ALA A 524 4.59 -9.98 -17.77
N ASP A 525 5.36 -10.87 -17.13
CA ASP A 525 5.83 -10.73 -15.75
C ASP A 525 4.72 -10.67 -14.67
N SER A 526 3.50 -11.12 -14.97
CA SER A 526 2.37 -11.18 -14.02
C SER A 526 2.30 -12.49 -13.20
N ASP A 527 3.32 -13.35 -13.28
CA ASP A 527 3.42 -14.60 -12.52
C ASP A 527 3.49 -14.34 -11.00
N VAL A 528 2.53 -14.91 -10.27
CA VAL A 528 2.36 -14.69 -8.82
C VAL A 528 3.59 -15.15 -8.04
N ASP A 529 4.18 -16.30 -8.37
CA ASP A 529 5.36 -16.82 -7.67
C ASP A 529 6.62 -15.97 -7.97
N GLY A 530 6.74 -15.47 -9.19
CA GLY A 530 7.73 -14.47 -9.60
C GLY A 530 7.65 -13.21 -8.73
N ARG A 531 6.46 -12.63 -8.61
CA ARG A 531 6.20 -11.44 -7.80
C ARG A 531 6.47 -11.68 -6.32
N CYS A 532 6.03 -12.84 -5.79
CA CYS A 532 6.30 -13.24 -4.41
C CYS A 532 7.81 -13.29 -4.10
N ARG A 533 8.62 -13.87 -5.00
CA ARG A 533 10.10 -13.91 -4.83
C ARG A 533 10.75 -12.54 -4.86
N GLU A 534 10.28 -11.66 -5.74
CA GLU A 534 10.77 -10.27 -5.82
C GLU A 534 10.46 -9.51 -4.54
N ALA A 535 9.18 -9.52 -4.12
CA ALA A 535 8.72 -8.90 -2.88
C ALA A 535 9.46 -9.45 -1.65
N LYS A 536 9.62 -10.79 -1.55
CA LYS A 536 10.44 -11.43 -0.50
C LYS A 536 11.85 -10.88 -0.48
N THR A 537 12.49 -10.75 -1.64
CA THR A 537 13.87 -10.25 -1.73
C THR A 537 13.99 -8.81 -1.22
N VAL A 538 13.07 -7.95 -1.64
CA VAL A 538 13.05 -6.53 -1.21
C VAL A 538 12.72 -6.42 0.28
N ALA A 539 11.71 -7.16 0.75
CA ALA A 539 11.28 -7.15 2.14
C ALA A 539 12.40 -7.61 3.10
N LEU A 540 13.08 -8.72 2.79
CA LEU A 540 14.19 -9.22 3.63
C LEU A 540 15.35 -8.22 3.73
N GLN A 541 15.58 -7.38 2.72
CA GLN A 541 16.57 -6.31 2.79
C GLN A 541 16.13 -5.16 3.71
N ARG A 542 14.82 -4.93 3.83
CA ARG A 542 14.24 -3.87 4.68
C ARG A 542 14.06 -4.29 6.14
N GLU A 543 14.17 -5.58 6.46
CA GLU A 543 14.10 -6.09 7.85
C GLU A 543 15.11 -5.45 8.81
N ALA A 544 16.16 -4.80 8.29
CA ALA A 544 17.07 -3.97 9.09
C ALA A 544 16.38 -2.81 9.82
N GLN A 545 15.18 -2.42 9.40
CA GLN A 545 14.37 -1.37 10.05
C GLN A 545 13.73 -1.84 11.36
N ASN A 546 13.61 -3.15 11.58
CA ASN A 546 13.08 -3.74 12.82
C ASN A 546 11.68 -3.25 13.22
N ILE A 547 10.77 -3.10 12.24
CA ILE A 547 9.38 -2.65 12.43
C ILE A 547 8.44 -3.86 12.29
N ALA A 548 7.49 -4.00 13.22
CA ALA A 548 6.45 -5.02 13.13
C ALA A 548 5.37 -4.61 12.12
N LEU A 549 4.70 -5.58 11.48
CA LEU A 549 3.57 -5.27 10.59
C LEU A 549 2.36 -4.73 11.36
N ARG A 550 2.30 -5.03 12.67
CA ARG A 550 1.32 -4.48 13.60
C ARG A 550 1.97 -3.48 14.55
N ASP A 551 1.86 -2.19 14.23
CA ASP A 551 2.50 -1.11 14.99
C ASP A 551 1.58 0.12 15.12
N ALA A 552 1.90 1.08 15.98
CA ALA A 552 1.17 2.33 16.15
C ALA A 552 1.50 3.35 15.03
N PHE A 553 1.23 2.96 13.78
CA PHE A 553 1.49 3.82 12.62
C PHE A 553 0.75 5.16 12.75
N ARG A 554 1.44 6.24 12.41
CA ARG A 554 0.90 7.60 12.38
C ARG A 554 0.54 8.06 10.97
N GLU A 555 1.35 7.68 9.99
CA GLU A 555 1.20 8.03 8.57
C GLU A 555 1.13 6.78 7.70
N LEU A 556 0.37 6.85 6.60
CA LEU A 556 0.20 5.74 5.66
C LEU A 556 1.53 5.33 5.02
N ASP A 557 2.35 6.29 4.57
CA ASP A 557 3.64 6.00 3.91
C ASP A 557 4.59 5.20 4.80
N HIS A 558 4.55 5.42 6.12
CA HIS A 558 5.35 4.66 7.08
C HIS A 558 4.85 3.22 7.21
N ALA A 559 3.52 3.02 7.23
CA ALA A 559 2.93 1.69 7.22
C ALA A 559 3.29 0.94 5.93
N LEU A 560 3.06 1.58 4.76
CA LEU A 560 3.38 1.01 3.45
C LEU A 560 4.87 0.67 3.30
N GLY A 561 5.76 1.53 3.82
CA GLY A 561 7.20 1.25 3.85
C GLY A 561 7.56 -0.05 4.59
N SER A 562 6.75 -0.42 5.58
CA SER A 562 6.94 -1.61 6.42
C SER A 562 6.29 -2.87 5.84
N CYS A 563 5.11 -2.77 5.22
CA CYS A 563 4.32 -3.95 4.86
C CYS A 563 4.02 -4.19 3.38
N ALA A 564 4.23 -3.23 2.48
CA ALA A 564 3.89 -3.36 1.06
C ALA A 564 4.49 -4.61 0.39
N GLU A 565 5.68 -5.04 0.83
CA GLU A 565 6.37 -6.21 0.27
C GLU A 565 6.20 -7.46 1.13
N LYS A 566 6.30 -7.33 2.47
CA LYS A 566 6.27 -8.49 3.39
C LYS A 566 4.87 -9.08 3.51
N ALA A 567 3.84 -8.25 3.70
CA ALA A 567 2.50 -8.72 3.97
C ALA A 567 1.88 -9.55 2.82
N PRO A 568 1.96 -9.18 1.53
CA PRO A 568 1.42 -10.02 0.45
C PRO A 568 2.16 -11.35 0.30
N VAL A 569 3.46 -11.42 0.62
CA VAL A 569 4.20 -12.70 0.68
C VAL A 569 3.64 -13.62 1.77
N LEU A 570 3.17 -13.08 2.90
CA LEU A 570 2.54 -13.90 3.95
C LEU A 570 1.18 -14.44 3.53
N PHE A 571 0.38 -13.67 2.79
CA PHE A 571 -0.88 -14.16 2.22
C PHE A 571 -0.65 -15.22 1.13
N HIS A 572 0.38 -15.05 0.30
CA HIS A 572 0.83 -16.10 -0.62
C HIS A 572 1.24 -17.37 0.14
N MET A 573 2.05 -17.23 1.19
CA MET A 573 2.52 -18.34 2.02
C MET A 573 1.37 -19.08 2.72
N LEU A 574 0.33 -18.36 3.15
CA LEU A 574 -0.91 -18.95 3.66
C LEU A 574 -1.61 -19.81 2.59
N ASP A 575 -1.76 -19.28 1.38
CA ASP A 575 -2.44 -19.96 0.27
C ASP A 575 -1.66 -21.19 -0.24
N ALA A 576 -0.34 -21.07 -0.34
CA ALA A 576 0.54 -22.16 -0.74
C ALA A 576 0.69 -23.22 0.36
N GLY A 577 0.75 -22.80 1.63
CA GLY A 577 1.10 -23.66 2.76
C GLY A 577 -0.05 -24.47 3.35
N PHE A 578 -1.27 -23.93 3.39
CA PHE A 578 -2.44 -24.60 3.98
C PHE A 578 -3.48 -25.04 2.93
N GLY A 579 -3.05 -25.12 1.68
CA GLY A 579 -3.78 -25.73 0.58
C GLY A 579 -4.44 -24.71 -0.35
N PRO A 580 -4.54 -25.04 -1.65
CA PRO A 580 -4.92 -24.09 -2.69
C PRO A 580 -6.29 -23.47 -2.41
N LYS A 581 -6.42 -22.18 -2.74
CA LYS A 581 -7.63 -21.37 -2.56
C LYS A 581 -8.03 -21.18 -1.08
N LEU A 582 -7.10 -21.21 -0.13
CA LEU A 582 -7.37 -20.83 1.25
C LEU A 582 -7.85 -19.39 1.35
N VAL A 583 -7.14 -18.44 0.74
CA VAL A 583 -7.46 -17.01 0.76
C VAL A 583 -8.87 -16.77 0.19
N PRO A 584 -9.27 -17.31 -0.98
CA PRO A 584 -10.67 -17.27 -1.41
C PRO A 584 -11.68 -17.85 -0.41
N ARG A 585 -11.38 -18.97 0.28
CA ARG A 585 -12.26 -19.51 1.33
C ARG A 585 -12.37 -18.56 2.52
N PHE A 586 -11.23 -18.04 2.98
CA PHE A 586 -11.13 -17.06 4.05
C PHE A 586 -11.90 -15.78 3.71
N LEU A 587 -11.75 -15.25 2.49
CA LEU A 587 -12.49 -14.09 2.00
C LEU A 587 -14.00 -14.31 2.11
N ARG A 588 -14.51 -15.46 1.69
CA ARG A 588 -15.97 -15.74 1.82
C ARG A 588 -16.44 -15.65 3.26
N LEU A 589 -15.70 -16.21 4.20
CA LEU A 589 -16.05 -16.13 5.63
C LEU A 589 -15.94 -14.70 6.17
N LEU A 590 -14.86 -13.98 5.82
CA LEU A 590 -14.63 -12.60 6.21
C LEU A 590 -15.75 -11.68 5.74
N PHE A 591 -16.08 -11.74 4.45
CA PHE A 591 -17.10 -10.88 3.86
C PHE A 591 -18.52 -11.28 4.30
N GLN A 592 -18.80 -12.57 4.49
CA GLN A 592 -20.07 -13.02 5.05
C GLN A 592 -20.30 -12.47 6.48
N LYS A 593 -19.24 -12.37 7.28
CA LYS A 593 -19.33 -11.92 8.69
C LYS A 593 -19.30 -10.40 8.83
N PHE A 594 -18.55 -9.68 7.99
CA PHE A 594 -18.23 -8.26 8.25
C PHE A 594 -18.72 -7.25 7.22
N ALA A 595 -19.12 -7.67 6.01
CA ALA A 595 -19.49 -6.72 4.96
C ALA A 595 -20.60 -5.75 5.42
N TYR A 596 -20.29 -4.45 5.43
CA TYR A 596 -21.16 -3.33 5.86
C TYR A 596 -21.70 -3.39 7.31
N GLN A 597 -21.15 -4.26 8.17
CA GLN A 597 -21.62 -4.41 9.54
C GLN A 597 -20.76 -3.67 10.55
N LYS A 598 -19.54 -4.17 10.77
CA LYS A 598 -18.55 -3.65 11.70
C LYS A 598 -17.16 -3.91 11.14
N ALA A 599 -16.19 -3.14 11.63
CA ALA A 599 -14.80 -3.39 11.32
C ALA A 599 -14.29 -4.68 11.99
N ALA A 600 -13.36 -5.38 11.36
CA ALA A 600 -12.79 -6.63 11.84
C ALA A 600 -11.54 -6.39 12.69
N HIS A 601 -11.50 -6.95 13.90
CA HIS A 601 -10.31 -6.89 14.76
C HIS A 601 -9.30 -7.96 14.35
N PHE A 602 -8.02 -7.79 14.72
CA PHE A 602 -6.96 -8.75 14.42
C PHE A 602 -7.34 -10.21 14.78
N ASP A 603 -7.95 -10.42 15.94
CA ASP A 603 -8.38 -11.76 16.40
C ASP A 603 -9.49 -12.35 15.52
N ASP A 604 -10.37 -11.51 14.95
CA ASP A 604 -11.37 -11.98 13.99
C ASP A 604 -10.73 -12.54 12.71
N TRP A 605 -9.60 -11.97 12.27
CA TRP A 605 -8.87 -12.47 11.10
C TRP A 605 -8.22 -13.81 11.39
N ILE A 606 -7.64 -13.97 12.59
CA ILE A 606 -7.05 -15.24 13.07
C ILE A 606 -8.12 -16.33 13.09
N ASP A 607 -9.24 -16.07 13.76
CA ASP A 607 -10.32 -17.06 13.93
C ASP A 607 -10.86 -17.53 12.57
N LEU A 608 -11.13 -16.59 11.66
CA LEU A 608 -11.64 -16.91 10.33
C LEU A 608 -10.62 -17.61 9.44
N LEU A 609 -9.33 -17.30 9.56
CA LEU A 609 -8.26 -18.04 8.87
C LEU A 609 -8.19 -19.48 9.38
N ASN A 610 -8.30 -19.67 10.70
CA ASN A 610 -8.31 -20.99 11.31
C ASN A 610 -9.51 -21.83 10.84
N ASP A 611 -10.69 -21.21 10.76
CA ASP A 611 -11.89 -21.84 10.20
C ASP A 611 -11.71 -22.23 8.73
N ALA A 612 -11.15 -21.32 7.92
CA ALA A 612 -10.91 -21.58 6.49
C ALA A 612 -9.85 -22.67 6.24
N ALA A 613 -8.83 -22.75 7.11
CA ALA A 613 -7.73 -23.71 7.04
C ALA A 613 -8.04 -25.04 7.74
N LYS A 614 -9.06 -25.05 8.64
CA LYS A 614 -9.39 -26.16 9.53
C LYS A 614 -8.24 -26.54 10.47
N THR A 615 -7.47 -25.56 10.89
CA THR A 615 -6.32 -25.72 11.80
C THR A 615 -5.96 -24.38 12.45
N THR A 616 -5.44 -24.38 13.67
CA THR A 616 -4.98 -23.16 14.35
C THR A 616 -3.67 -22.60 13.78
N LEU A 617 -2.92 -23.43 13.04
CA LEU A 617 -1.59 -23.09 12.53
C LEU A 617 -1.60 -21.93 11.53
N ALA A 618 -2.70 -21.71 10.81
CA ALA A 618 -2.81 -20.59 9.88
C ALA A 618 -2.88 -19.24 10.62
N GLY A 619 -3.65 -19.18 11.70
CA GLY A 619 -3.71 -18.04 12.60
C GLY A 619 -2.41 -17.83 13.38
N ASP A 620 -1.76 -18.92 13.81
CA ASP A 620 -0.45 -18.86 14.46
C ASP A 620 0.64 -18.33 13.51
N LEU A 621 0.60 -18.71 12.23
CA LEU A 621 1.44 -18.12 11.18
C LEU A 621 1.21 -16.62 11.10
N LEU A 622 -0.04 -16.19 10.86
CA LEU A 622 -0.35 -14.76 10.75
C LEU A 622 0.16 -13.99 11.99
N THR A 623 -0.14 -14.50 13.18
CA THR A 623 0.26 -13.89 14.46
C THR A 623 1.78 -13.78 14.59
N SER A 624 2.52 -14.86 14.28
CA SER A 624 3.98 -14.93 14.47
C SER A 624 4.75 -13.94 13.59
N TYR A 625 4.24 -13.65 12.38
CA TYR A 625 4.85 -12.72 11.44
C TYR A 625 4.35 -11.27 11.55
N PHE A 626 3.11 -11.04 11.99
CA PHE A 626 2.57 -9.69 12.13
C PHE A 626 2.98 -8.99 13.42
N SER A 627 3.08 -9.75 14.52
CA SER A 627 3.24 -9.18 15.85
C SER A 627 4.67 -8.74 16.19
N ARG A 628 5.65 -9.08 15.36
CA ARG A 628 7.07 -8.77 15.61
C ARG A 628 7.88 -8.67 14.31
N PRO A 629 8.99 -7.93 14.31
CA PRO A 629 9.93 -7.89 13.21
C PRO A 629 10.72 -9.20 13.07
N GLY A 630 11.38 -9.35 11.91
CA GLY A 630 12.25 -10.48 11.61
C GLY A 630 11.57 -11.62 10.85
N TYR A 631 12.36 -12.66 10.64
CA TYR A 631 12.01 -13.86 9.89
C TYR A 631 12.80 -15.08 10.40
N PRO A 632 12.34 -16.31 10.15
CA PRO A 632 13.08 -17.51 10.50
C PRO A 632 14.22 -17.79 9.51
N LEU A 633 15.39 -18.06 10.07
CA LEU A 633 16.44 -18.85 9.43
C LEU A 633 16.19 -20.32 9.74
N VAL A 634 15.76 -21.08 8.74
CA VAL A 634 15.50 -22.51 8.84
C VAL A 634 16.78 -23.27 8.50
N HIS A 635 17.17 -24.19 9.37
CA HIS A 635 18.26 -25.13 9.16
C HIS A 635 17.72 -26.53 8.91
N VAL A 636 18.15 -27.12 7.79
CA VAL A 636 17.74 -28.46 7.34
C VAL A 636 18.93 -29.41 7.54
N ASP A 637 18.89 -30.19 8.62
CA ASP A 637 19.84 -31.26 8.88
C ASP A 637 19.29 -32.58 8.30
N PHE A 638 19.89 -32.99 7.18
CA PHE A 638 19.46 -34.17 6.44
C PHE A 638 20.62 -35.13 6.26
N ARG A 639 20.37 -36.38 6.65
CA ARG A 639 21.26 -37.51 6.42
C ARG A 639 20.43 -38.66 5.85
N PRO A 640 20.89 -39.34 4.78
CA PRO A 640 20.13 -40.43 4.18
C PRO A 640 19.70 -41.48 5.21
N ASN A 641 18.42 -41.87 5.16
CA ASN A 641 17.81 -42.87 6.05
C ASN A 641 17.81 -42.53 7.55
N GLN A 642 18.03 -41.26 7.92
CA GLN A 642 17.82 -40.74 9.28
C GLN A 642 16.62 -39.80 9.30
N PRO A 643 15.99 -39.57 10.47
CA PRO A 643 14.93 -38.56 10.59
C PRO A 643 15.41 -37.21 10.06
N LEU A 644 14.60 -36.55 9.23
CA LEU A 644 14.88 -35.21 8.73
C LEU A 644 14.70 -34.23 9.88
N ARG A 645 15.74 -33.49 10.25
CA ARG A 645 15.68 -32.53 11.37
C ARG A 645 15.62 -31.11 10.84
N LEU A 646 14.56 -30.42 11.21
CA LEU A 646 14.35 -29.01 10.90
C LEU A 646 14.53 -28.20 12.18
N SER A 647 15.25 -27.09 12.09
CA SER A 647 15.31 -26.13 13.20
C SER A 647 15.20 -24.71 12.70
N GLN A 648 14.80 -23.79 13.56
CA GLN A 648 14.65 -22.38 13.20
C GLN A 648 15.26 -21.45 14.24
N ARG A 649 15.76 -20.31 13.75
CA ARG A 649 16.28 -19.22 14.57
C ARG A 649 15.76 -17.89 14.04
N LEU A 650 15.38 -17.00 14.94
CA LEU A 650 14.99 -15.64 14.58
C LEU A 650 16.18 -14.89 13.98
N VAL A 651 15.96 -14.24 12.83
CA VAL A 651 16.83 -13.24 12.25
C VAL A 651 16.12 -11.89 12.30
N VAL A 652 16.81 -10.88 12.82
CA VAL A 652 16.36 -9.48 12.79
C VAL A 652 17.37 -8.69 11.97
N GLY A 653 16.90 -8.08 10.88
CA GLY A 653 17.77 -7.52 9.85
C GLY A 653 18.71 -8.58 9.27
N ASP A 654 20.00 -8.43 9.56
CA ASP A 654 21.08 -9.29 9.06
C ASP A 654 21.76 -10.11 10.18
N VAL A 655 21.19 -10.10 11.39
CA VAL A 655 21.81 -10.73 12.56
C VAL A 655 20.93 -11.88 13.06
N PRO A 656 21.40 -13.13 12.96
CA PRO A 656 20.77 -14.26 13.62
C PRO A 656 20.84 -14.07 15.15
N SER A 657 19.70 -14.19 15.82
CA SER A 657 19.66 -14.12 17.28
C SER A 657 20.46 -15.27 17.91
N LYS A 658 21.22 -14.96 18.96
CA LYS A 658 22.01 -15.94 19.72
C LYS A 658 21.22 -16.60 20.86
N ASN A 659 20.18 -15.96 21.37
CA ASN A 659 19.31 -16.45 22.45
C ASN A 659 17.84 -16.23 22.08
N GLY A 660 17.01 -17.28 22.12
CA GLY A 660 15.60 -17.24 21.73
C GLY A 660 14.66 -17.17 22.94
N SER A 661 14.30 -15.97 23.38
CA SER A 661 13.17 -15.79 24.32
C SER A 661 11.82 -15.64 23.60
N ALA A 662 11.82 -15.50 22.28
CA ALA A 662 10.63 -15.24 21.49
C ALA A 662 10.11 -16.54 20.86
N ALA A 663 8.79 -16.75 20.80
CA ALA A 663 8.17 -17.96 20.26
C ALA A 663 8.68 -18.34 18.85
N PRO A 664 8.66 -19.61 18.42
CA PRO A 664 8.98 -19.99 17.05
C PRO A 664 8.01 -19.36 16.03
N PHE A 665 8.43 -19.21 14.77
CA PHE A 665 7.53 -18.92 13.66
C PHE A 665 6.82 -20.19 13.21
N VAL A 666 5.63 -20.06 12.61
CA VAL A 666 4.97 -21.17 11.93
C VAL A 666 5.27 -21.07 10.44
N VAL A 667 6.06 -22.01 9.91
CA VAL A 667 6.59 -21.98 8.54
C VAL A 667 6.11 -23.20 7.77
N PRO A 668 5.19 -23.06 6.81
CA PRO A 668 4.81 -24.15 5.92
C PRO A 668 5.89 -24.33 4.86
N LEU A 669 6.53 -25.50 4.84
CA LEU A 669 7.64 -25.84 3.97
C LEU A 669 7.23 -26.98 3.03
N GLU A 670 7.42 -26.75 1.74
CA GLU A 670 7.47 -27.82 0.75
C GLU A 670 8.87 -28.44 0.77
N ILE A 671 8.96 -29.76 0.91
CA ILE A 671 10.21 -30.52 0.86
C ILE A 671 10.22 -31.36 -0.42
N ASP A 672 11.15 -31.03 -1.31
CA ASP A 672 11.45 -31.76 -2.53
C ASP A 672 12.69 -32.64 -2.34
N ASP A 673 12.76 -33.76 -3.05
CA ASP A 673 13.85 -34.74 -2.93
C ASP A 673 14.15 -35.47 -4.25
N ASN A 674 15.20 -36.30 -4.23
CA ASN A 674 15.52 -37.18 -5.35
C ASN A 674 15.30 -38.68 -5.06
N SER A 675 14.36 -39.00 -4.19
CA SER A 675 13.91 -40.37 -4.00
C SER A 675 13.30 -40.91 -5.30
N ALA A 676 13.28 -42.25 -5.45
CA ALA A 676 12.73 -42.91 -6.64
C ALA A 676 11.25 -42.58 -6.88
N GLU A 677 10.51 -42.23 -5.82
CA GLU A 677 9.09 -41.84 -5.91
C GLU A 677 8.88 -40.34 -6.20
N ARG A 678 9.90 -39.48 -5.99
CA ARG A 678 9.83 -38.00 -6.10
C ARG A 678 8.52 -37.44 -5.53
N LYS A 679 8.31 -37.65 -4.22
CA LYS A 679 7.12 -37.13 -3.52
C LYS A 679 7.41 -35.77 -2.90
N THR A 680 6.70 -34.74 -3.36
CA THR A 680 6.57 -33.47 -2.65
C THR A 680 5.95 -33.73 -1.27
N ARG A 681 6.65 -33.34 -0.20
CA ARG A 681 6.13 -33.40 1.16
C ARG A 681 5.83 -31.99 1.67
N PHE A 682 4.74 -31.85 2.41
CA PHE A 682 4.41 -30.60 3.10
C PHE A 682 4.62 -30.78 4.60
N VAL A 683 5.43 -29.92 5.19
CA VAL A 683 5.76 -29.91 6.61
C VAL A 683 5.46 -28.52 7.16
N VAL A 684 4.80 -28.42 8.30
CA VAL A 684 4.65 -27.15 9.01
C VAL A 684 5.63 -27.13 10.18
N LEU A 685 6.69 -26.34 10.06
CA LEU A 685 7.66 -26.13 11.13
C LEU A 685 7.09 -25.12 12.12
N GLN A 686 6.75 -25.59 13.32
CA GLN A 686 6.14 -24.77 14.38
C GLN A 686 6.95 -24.76 15.68
N GLU A 687 7.94 -25.63 15.81
CA GLU A 687 8.84 -25.69 16.96
C GLU A 687 10.22 -25.11 16.61
N PHE A 688 11.06 -24.87 17.62
CA PHE A 688 12.46 -24.48 17.38
C PHE A 688 13.26 -25.62 16.74
N GLU A 689 12.94 -26.86 17.09
CA GLU A 689 13.53 -28.07 16.53
C GLU A 689 12.39 -29.07 16.34
N GLN A 690 12.30 -29.67 15.16
CA GLN A 690 11.26 -30.62 14.78
C GLN A 690 11.90 -31.75 13.98
N ALA A 691 11.50 -32.99 14.26
CA ALA A 691 11.98 -34.17 13.55
C ALA A 691 10.85 -34.77 12.71
N GLU A 692 11.13 -34.94 11.43
CA GLU A 692 10.24 -35.54 10.44
C GLU A 692 10.68 -36.96 10.10
N GLU A 693 9.81 -37.71 9.43
CA GLU A 693 10.09 -39.07 9.00
C GLU A 693 11.35 -39.16 8.12
N PRO A 694 12.12 -40.27 8.20
CA PRO A 694 13.29 -40.46 7.37
C PRO A 694 12.96 -40.40 5.87
N VAL A 695 13.78 -39.67 5.13
CA VAL A 695 13.65 -39.56 3.67
C VAL A 695 14.71 -40.44 2.99
N ALA A 696 14.26 -41.40 2.17
CA ALA A 696 15.12 -42.26 1.37
C ALA A 696 15.59 -41.56 0.08
N ALA A 697 16.34 -40.47 0.26
CA ALA A 697 16.92 -39.67 -0.82
C ALA A 697 18.42 -39.43 -0.60
N SER A 698 19.10 -38.88 -1.61
CA SER A 698 20.50 -38.45 -1.49
C SER A 698 20.64 -36.96 -1.16
N TRP A 699 19.60 -36.17 -1.45
CA TRP A 699 19.48 -34.78 -1.05
C TRP A 699 18.01 -34.42 -0.87
N VAL A 700 17.76 -33.37 -0.09
CA VAL A 700 16.45 -32.71 0.06
C VAL A 700 16.61 -31.20 -0.13
N VAL A 701 15.56 -30.56 -0.61
CA VAL A 701 15.44 -29.10 -0.73
C VAL A 701 14.14 -28.68 -0.06
N ALA A 702 14.24 -27.75 0.89
CA ALA A 702 13.08 -27.11 1.49
C ALA A 702 12.77 -25.80 0.76
N ASP A 703 11.48 -25.51 0.55
CA ASP A 703 10.94 -24.38 -0.22
C ASP A 703 11.65 -24.19 -1.58
N PRO A 704 11.57 -25.19 -2.48
CA PRO A 704 12.28 -25.15 -3.76
C PRO A 704 11.95 -23.90 -4.59
N LEU A 705 10.71 -23.41 -4.51
CA LEU A 705 10.24 -22.23 -5.24
C LEU A 705 10.58 -20.90 -4.56
N SER A 706 11.13 -20.91 -3.33
CA SER A 706 11.46 -19.73 -2.50
C SER A 706 10.26 -18.81 -2.24
N THR A 707 9.14 -19.42 -1.89
CA THR A 707 7.84 -18.77 -1.66
C THR A 707 7.56 -18.48 -0.18
N THR A 708 8.29 -19.10 0.74
CA THR A 708 8.14 -18.83 2.18
C THR A 708 8.92 -17.57 2.58
N TYR A 709 8.41 -16.82 3.55
CA TYR A 709 9.14 -15.68 4.12
C TYR A 709 10.23 -16.14 5.12
N SER A 710 11.22 -16.87 4.60
CA SER A 710 12.32 -17.46 5.37
C SER A 710 13.62 -17.50 4.57
N ARG A 711 14.73 -17.74 5.27
CA ARG A 711 16.02 -18.14 4.67
C ARG A 711 16.30 -19.59 5.04
N ILE A 712 16.76 -20.39 4.09
CA ILE A 712 16.98 -21.82 4.30
C ILE A 712 18.45 -22.16 4.10
N VAL A 713 19.02 -22.78 5.13
CA VAL A 713 20.38 -23.31 5.13
C VAL A 713 20.36 -24.80 5.42
N TYR A 714 21.39 -25.51 4.96
CA TYR A 714 21.44 -26.97 5.05
C TYR A 714 22.70 -27.44 5.79
N SER A 715 22.62 -28.65 6.33
CA SER A 715 23.81 -29.43 6.70
C SER A 715 24.79 -29.56 5.53
N VAL A 716 26.08 -29.65 5.84
CA VAL A 716 27.14 -29.74 4.82
C VAL A 716 27.04 -31.03 4.01
N GLU A 717 26.52 -32.10 4.61
CA GLU A 717 26.22 -33.36 3.94
C GLU A 717 25.18 -33.17 2.84
N ASN A 718 24.05 -32.52 3.16
CA ASN A 718 23.00 -32.27 2.17
C ASN A 718 23.48 -31.34 1.05
N TYR A 719 24.21 -30.27 1.37
CA TYR A 719 24.82 -29.41 0.35
C TYR A 719 25.76 -30.17 -0.59
N ASN A 720 26.57 -31.11 -0.06
CA ASN A 720 27.41 -31.96 -0.89
C ASN A 720 26.58 -32.91 -1.77
N GLY A 721 25.44 -33.42 -1.28
CA GLY A 721 24.49 -34.21 -2.08
C GLY A 721 23.93 -33.43 -3.27
N ILE A 722 23.49 -32.18 -3.03
CA ILE A 722 23.04 -31.26 -4.08
C ILE A 722 24.19 -30.99 -5.07
N ALA A 723 25.38 -30.66 -4.58
CA ALA A 723 26.53 -30.36 -5.42
C ALA A 723 26.97 -31.56 -6.28
N ALA A 724 26.87 -32.79 -5.75
CA ALA A 724 27.16 -34.01 -6.48
C ALA A 724 26.14 -34.25 -7.61
N CYS A 725 24.84 -34.06 -7.32
CA CYS A 725 23.80 -34.12 -8.35
C CYS A 725 24.04 -33.07 -9.45
N VAL A 726 24.30 -31.81 -9.11
CA VAL A 726 24.57 -30.75 -10.11
C VAL A 726 25.80 -31.04 -10.98
N ALA A 727 26.80 -31.76 -10.45
CA ALA A 727 27.98 -32.16 -11.21
C ALA A 727 27.72 -33.38 -12.13
N ASP A 728 26.72 -34.20 -11.81
CA ASP A 728 26.34 -35.37 -12.60
C ASP A 728 25.43 -34.96 -13.77
N ARG A 729 25.84 -35.32 -15.00
CA ARG A 729 25.05 -35.05 -16.21
C ARG A 729 23.72 -35.82 -16.25
N GLY A 730 23.61 -36.92 -15.48
CA GLY A 730 22.38 -37.70 -15.37
C GLY A 730 21.37 -37.15 -14.37
N CYS A 731 21.74 -36.17 -13.53
CA CYS A 731 20.85 -35.60 -12.54
C CYS A 731 20.14 -34.36 -13.07
N ASP A 732 18.81 -34.42 -13.18
CA ASP A 732 17.99 -33.26 -13.56
C ASP A 732 17.67 -32.41 -12.31
N PHE A 733 18.58 -31.48 -11.98
CA PHE A 733 18.38 -30.51 -10.90
C PHE A 733 17.89 -29.16 -11.46
N PRO A 734 16.73 -28.64 -11.02
CA PRO A 734 16.19 -27.40 -11.58
C PRO A 734 17.11 -26.20 -11.33
N LYS A 735 17.51 -25.50 -12.39
CA LYS A 735 18.41 -24.32 -12.32
C LYS A 735 17.85 -23.19 -11.43
N LYS A 736 16.53 -22.98 -11.45
CA LYS A 736 15.87 -21.96 -10.61
C LYS A 736 15.99 -22.30 -9.13
N VAL A 737 15.77 -23.57 -8.77
CA VAL A 737 15.92 -24.07 -7.39
C VAL A 737 17.37 -23.92 -6.94
N LEU A 738 18.35 -24.26 -7.79
CA LEU A 738 19.76 -24.11 -7.47
C LEU A 738 20.12 -22.65 -7.16
N LYS A 739 19.59 -21.70 -7.94
CA LYS A 739 19.80 -20.27 -7.71
C LYS A 739 19.29 -19.84 -6.33
N ASN A 740 18.14 -20.36 -5.90
CA ASN A 740 17.57 -20.07 -4.58
C ASN A 740 18.45 -20.63 -3.45
N VAL A 741 18.82 -21.92 -3.54
CA VAL A 741 19.68 -22.60 -2.57
C VAL A 741 21.04 -21.90 -2.43
N VAL A 742 21.67 -21.56 -3.55
CA VAL A 742 22.98 -20.87 -3.55
C VAL A 742 22.83 -19.43 -3.05
N GLY A 743 21.70 -18.76 -3.33
CA GLY A 743 21.42 -17.42 -2.82
C GLY A 743 21.41 -17.36 -1.30
N ASP A 744 20.67 -18.28 -0.66
CA ASP A 744 20.59 -18.36 0.81
C ASP A 744 21.91 -18.82 1.44
N PHE A 745 22.60 -19.78 0.82
CA PHE A 745 23.95 -20.17 1.20
C PHE A 745 24.90 -18.96 1.20
N CYS A 746 24.88 -18.16 0.14
CA CYS A 746 25.74 -17.00 -0.01
C CYS A 746 25.46 -15.93 1.03
N TRP A 747 24.19 -15.66 1.31
CA TRP A 747 23.81 -14.77 2.41
C TRP A 747 24.34 -15.32 3.75
N ALA A 748 24.11 -16.59 4.05
CA ALA A 748 24.53 -17.23 5.31
C ALA A 748 26.05 -17.23 5.49
N LEU A 749 26.81 -17.49 4.42
CA LEU A 749 28.28 -17.43 4.44
C LEU A 749 28.77 -16.01 4.73
N LEU A 750 28.21 -15.00 4.06
CA LEU A 750 28.63 -13.61 4.22
C LEU A 750 28.20 -13.00 5.56
N LYS A 751 27.15 -13.54 6.19
CA LYS A 751 26.65 -13.15 7.52
C LYS A 751 27.20 -13.99 8.67
N ASP A 752 28.21 -14.82 8.40
CA ASP A 752 28.89 -15.64 9.40
C ASP A 752 27.96 -16.59 10.18
N VAL A 753 26.99 -17.17 9.47
CA VAL A 753 26.01 -18.11 10.04
C VAL A 753 26.62 -19.50 10.29
N PHE A 754 27.49 -19.94 9.38
CA PHE A 754 28.06 -21.29 9.43
C PHE A 754 29.20 -21.41 10.44
N VAL A 755 29.15 -22.46 11.27
CA VAL A 755 30.23 -22.84 12.18
C VAL A 755 30.57 -24.30 11.89
N ALA A 756 31.80 -24.57 11.43
CA ALA A 756 32.25 -25.94 11.20
C ALA A 756 32.80 -26.55 12.49
N THR A 757 32.37 -27.77 12.79
CA THR A 757 33.09 -28.62 13.74
C THR A 757 34.37 -29.17 13.09
N PRO A 758 35.40 -29.58 13.88
CA PRO A 758 36.59 -30.21 13.33
C PRO A 758 36.31 -31.45 12.46
N SER A 759 35.25 -32.21 12.78
CA SER A 759 34.81 -33.39 12.02
C SER A 759 34.20 -33.04 10.65
N GLU A 760 33.63 -31.86 10.49
CA GLU A 760 32.96 -31.42 9.26
C GLU A 760 33.88 -30.64 8.32
N ALA A 761 35.09 -30.28 8.78
CA ALA A 761 36.01 -29.40 8.05
C ALA A 761 36.30 -29.89 6.62
N ASP A 762 36.53 -31.19 6.44
CA ASP A 762 36.79 -31.75 5.11
C ASP A 762 35.53 -31.74 4.21
N ALA A 763 34.34 -31.94 4.78
CA ALA A 763 33.09 -31.88 4.03
C ALA A 763 32.79 -30.46 3.53
N TRP A 764 33.05 -29.45 4.37
CA TRP A 764 32.92 -28.04 4.00
C TRP A 764 33.93 -27.65 2.92
N LEU A 765 35.18 -28.12 3.03
CA LEU A 765 36.19 -27.84 2.01
C LEU A 765 35.81 -28.44 0.65
N ARG A 766 35.31 -29.69 0.63
CA ARG A 766 34.82 -30.33 -0.60
C ARG A 766 33.69 -29.54 -1.25
N LEU A 767 32.73 -29.09 -0.46
CA LEU A 767 31.62 -28.28 -0.93
C LEU A 767 32.12 -26.98 -1.58
N LEU A 768 32.97 -26.23 -0.87
CA LEU A 768 33.51 -24.95 -1.37
C LEU A 768 34.33 -25.14 -2.65
N GLN A 769 35.10 -26.22 -2.76
CA GLN A 769 35.82 -26.56 -3.99
C GLN A 769 34.87 -26.89 -5.15
N SER A 770 33.79 -27.63 -4.89
CA SER A 770 32.77 -27.93 -5.90
C SER A 770 32.07 -26.65 -6.39
N PHE A 771 31.70 -25.76 -5.47
CA PHE A 771 31.07 -24.47 -5.82
C PHE A 771 32.02 -23.55 -6.59
N ALA A 772 33.31 -23.51 -6.22
CA ALA A 772 34.33 -22.76 -6.94
C ALA A 772 34.51 -23.28 -8.39
N ALA A 773 34.58 -24.61 -8.56
CA ALA A 773 34.79 -25.25 -9.85
C ALA A 773 33.60 -25.07 -10.79
N SER A 774 32.38 -25.25 -10.28
CA SER A 774 31.13 -25.11 -11.03
C SER A 774 30.72 -23.67 -11.30
N LYS A 775 31.33 -22.69 -10.60
CA LYS A 775 31.03 -21.25 -10.70
C LYS A 775 29.56 -20.92 -10.40
N VAL A 776 28.89 -21.73 -9.57
CA VAL A 776 27.48 -21.53 -9.21
C VAL A 776 27.26 -20.28 -8.36
N ALA A 777 28.27 -19.85 -7.60
CA ALA A 777 28.27 -18.62 -6.83
C ALA A 777 29.07 -17.51 -7.53
N SER A 778 28.61 -16.26 -7.39
CA SER A 778 29.21 -15.08 -8.01
C SER A 778 29.40 -13.93 -7.01
N GLY A 779 30.05 -12.84 -7.44
CA GLY A 779 30.25 -11.64 -6.64
C GLY A 779 31.07 -11.89 -5.37
N ASP A 780 30.69 -11.24 -4.27
CA ASP A 780 31.40 -11.28 -3.00
C ASP A 780 31.40 -12.69 -2.38
N CYS A 781 30.29 -13.43 -2.52
CA CYS A 781 30.19 -14.82 -2.09
C CYS A 781 31.15 -15.73 -2.87
N GLY A 782 31.14 -15.65 -4.21
CA GLY A 782 32.07 -16.38 -5.06
C GLY A 782 33.53 -16.08 -4.70
N CYS A 783 33.83 -14.82 -4.40
CA CYS A 783 35.15 -14.41 -3.93
C CYS A 783 35.54 -15.08 -2.59
N CYS A 784 34.65 -15.12 -1.60
CA CYS A 784 34.94 -15.81 -0.33
C CYS A 784 35.12 -17.32 -0.49
N ILE A 785 34.36 -17.94 -1.39
CA ILE A 785 34.51 -19.37 -1.73
C ILE A 785 35.87 -19.63 -2.40
N ASP A 786 36.30 -18.76 -3.32
CA ASP A 786 37.59 -18.85 -4.01
C ASP A 786 38.79 -18.68 -3.04
N VAL A 787 38.70 -17.72 -2.10
CA VAL A 787 39.70 -17.53 -1.02
C VAL A 787 39.84 -18.80 -0.18
N ALA A 788 38.73 -19.44 0.17
CA ALA A 788 38.72 -20.67 0.97
C ALA A 788 39.29 -21.88 0.22
N SER A 789 38.97 -21.99 -1.08
CA SER A 789 39.39 -23.10 -1.94
C SER A 789 40.79 -22.90 -2.56
N ARG A 790 41.48 -21.80 -2.24
CA ARG A 790 42.80 -21.40 -2.78
C ARG A 790 42.82 -21.25 -4.30
N HIS A 791 41.68 -20.98 -4.92
CA HIS A 791 41.58 -20.66 -6.35
C HIS A 791 41.68 -19.14 -6.52
N SER A 792 42.65 -18.67 -7.30
CA SER A 792 42.86 -17.23 -7.54
C SER A 792 41.94 -16.74 -8.66
N ARG A 793 40.82 -16.11 -8.30
CA ARG A 793 40.17 -15.11 -9.16
C ARG A 793 40.55 -13.70 -8.69
N HIS A 794 40.35 -12.72 -9.57
CA HIS A 794 40.50 -11.28 -9.28
C HIS A 794 39.48 -10.81 -8.24
N CYS A 795 39.71 -11.15 -6.97
CA CYS A 795 39.04 -10.57 -5.82
C CYS A 795 39.67 -9.21 -5.49
N LYS A 796 38.86 -8.21 -5.15
CA LYS A 796 39.37 -6.98 -4.54
C LYS A 796 39.96 -7.33 -3.17
N TRP A 797 41.12 -6.76 -2.81
CA TRP A 797 41.81 -7.07 -1.55
C TRP A 797 40.92 -6.87 -0.32
N THR A 798 40.02 -5.88 -0.35
CA THR A 798 39.08 -5.56 0.74
C THR A 798 38.15 -6.72 1.10
N TRP A 799 37.85 -7.58 0.12
CA TRP A 799 37.02 -8.76 0.34
C TRP A 799 37.81 -9.91 0.94
N VAL A 800 39.09 -10.07 0.59
CA VAL A 800 39.96 -11.10 1.18
C VAL A 800 40.00 -10.94 2.71
N ASP A 801 40.16 -9.70 3.20
CA ASP A 801 40.16 -9.41 4.65
C ASP A 801 38.80 -9.68 5.32
N ARG A 802 37.69 -9.42 4.62
CA ARG A 802 36.35 -9.73 5.14
C ARG A 802 36.11 -11.25 5.19
N CYS A 803 36.46 -11.97 4.14
CA CYS A 803 36.28 -13.42 4.06
C CYS A 803 37.13 -14.14 5.13
N GLN A 804 38.34 -13.67 5.42
CA GLN A 804 39.18 -14.25 6.48
C GLN A 804 38.59 -14.13 7.89
N LYS A 805 37.64 -13.21 8.10
CA LYS A 805 36.94 -13.04 9.38
C LYS A 805 35.74 -13.98 9.55
N VAL A 806 35.27 -14.62 8.47
CA VAL A 806 34.19 -15.59 8.52
C VAL A 806 34.67 -16.82 9.29
N SER A 807 33.94 -17.19 10.35
CA SER A 807 34.22 -18.26 11.30
C SER A 807 34.42 -19.61 10.63
N LEU A 808 33.56 -19.96 9.67
CA LEU A 808 33.73 -21.17 8.84
C LEU A 808 35.11 -21.17 8.15
N LEU A 809 35.45 -20.09 7.44
CA LEU A 809 36.69 -20.00 6.66
C LEU A 809 37.93 -19.96 7.56
N LYS A 810 37.84 -19.28 8.70
CA LYS A 810 38.88 -19.26 9.73
C LYS A 810 39.17 -20.67 10.28
N THR A 811 38.14 -21.47 10.50
CA THR A 811 38.28 -22.85 10.99
C THR A 811 38.96 -23.74 9.95
N LEU A 812 38.55 -23.64 8.67
CA LEU A 812 39.13 -24.40 7.56
C LEU A 812 40.59 -24.03 7.25
N THR A 813 40.97 -22.77 7.46
CA THR A 813 42.34 -22.30 7.23
C THR A 813 43.28 -22.63 8.39
N THR A 814 42.77 -22.64 9.64
CA THR A 814 43.57 -22.97 10.84
C THR A 814 43.80 -24.47 11.01
N SER A 815 42.86 -25.35 10.63
CA SER A 815 43.06 -26.80 10.71
C SER A 815 44.21 -27.33 9.82
N LYS A 816 44.59 -26.55 8.79
CA LYS A 816 45.69 -26.85 7.85
C LYS A 816 47.01 -26.14 8.15
N ALA A 817 47.12 -25.36 9.24
CA ALA A 817 48.44 -24.86 9.63
C ALA A 817 49.30 -26.07 10.05
N PRO A 818 50.42 -26.36 9.36
CA PRO A 818 51.27 -27.48 9.78
C PRO A 818 51.69 -27.24 11.22
N LYS A 819 51.48 -28.23 12.10
CA LYS A 819 52.07 -28.23 13.44
C LYS A 819 53.56 -27.96 13.26
N ARG A 820 54.01 -26.73 13.57
CA ARG A 820 55.42 -26.39 13.61
C ARG A 820 56.04 -27.32 14.65
N THR A 821 56.75 -28.35 14.19
CA THR A 821 57.69 -29.07 15.03
C THR A 821 58.66 -28.04 15.61
N PRO A 822 58.93 -28.06 16.93
CA PRO A 822 59.88 -27.12 17.50
C PRO A 822 61.24 -27.45 16.88
N ARG A 823 61.74 -26.55 16.03
CA ARG A 823 63.13 -26.62 15.58
C ARG A 823 63.99 -26.41 16.83
N GLY A 824 64.60 -27.50 17.29
CA GLY A 824 65.67 -27.45 18.26
C GLY A 824 66.74 -26.48 17.79
N ARG A 825 67.19 -25.62 18.71
CA ARG A 825 68.43 -24.86 18.55
C ARG A 825 69.59 -25.85 18.57
N SER A 826 70.37 -25.88 17.50
CA SER A 826 71.80 -26.20 17.51
C SER A 826 72.51 -25.18 16.64
#